data_AF-A0A812YC39-F1
#
_entry.id   AF-A0A812YC39-F1
#
_cell.length_a   1.000
_cell.length_b   1.000
_cell.length_c   1.000
_cell.angle_alpha   90.00
_cell.angle_beta   90.00
_cell.angle_gamma   90.00
#
_symmetry.space_group_name_H-M   'P 1'
#
loop_
_entity.id
_entity.type
_entity.pdbx_description
1 polymer ?
#
loop_
_entity_poly.entity_id
_entity_poly.type
_entity_poly.pdbx_seq_one_letter_code
_entity_poly.pdbx_strand_id
1 'polypeptide(L)'
;EIIVVDDASTPPLANKLEGVPPHCKMKVLRHNESLGLMIAKQTGGDAASGAYIGFYDCHVAPAKNWYKETIDLLAAKERRLVVPMIADLDLDTWDEKVHGALTAKCYINFNADFWWYEDESDFIPVISGGLVATTRKWWQDSGGFDPGMRGWGGENTDQSLRAWLCGGDILRARSSHVAHMWRVDSDPRTLSHYHLRHRTDNLARVAAIWFGEFKDKFRDGKLVRTLQRRVMAALCQHGIRLWNSIECFDRLDPTGPIVYFCDITGQNQNQQYVLDTQGLIRHSSGRCVSTNLKATSLAATPCAGARHWEVIEQFVPAETLRYQAAVTRYQLREAVGGFPLVSPSTQGFAEVPLTKLKEAVKNEVSAGALAGAAHMVLRRGRCVLAHADGFANVRAKRPFGLRTLCRLHGCTKPLVAAAFLTLVDKGKVKLSDPISKYIPFSEEVSQKKGRRRKPLQLKARKVKVRPTLRHLLTMTAGLQYQDCRAYAKTMRGIQQRQIKTLAAMCEGLAAQPLQNEPGSCYTYSFCTDMIGRVCEAVSGKRLDKFMQSALLAPLGMQDTYFEVPAKKRKREAVLYDCQRSGGSYVPKVWSQPEKAVPIMSGGGGILTYNDPGMWSTIEDYAKFCHMLFTGKSRSGARILRPETVKALWSDSLAKYGQKDGRLPGWHDADGKAKGGHWDYTGWSLLNTHLTFKQMPSPSKRARVGQTMWMGGGGGTFWVVDKRNETIAISFSQSFGGRGSLTDTAKDASVFVEAALQSR
;
A
#
# COMPACT_ATOMS: atom_id res chain seq x y z
N GLU A 1 35.12 22.64 7.12
CA GLU A 1 36.44 21.96 7.09
C GLU A 1 36.49 21.05 5.87
N ILE A 2 37.66 20.70 5.39
CA ILE A 2 37.86 19.72 4.31
C ILE A 2 38.64 18.55 4.92
N ILE A 3 38.13 17.33 4.74
CA ILE A 3 38.82 16.11 5.18
C ILE A 3 39.20 15.33 3.93
N VAL A 4 40.50 15.12 3.75
CA VAL A 4 41.03 14.32 2.65
C VAL A 4 41.51 12.99 3.24
N VAL A 5 40.98 11.89 2.74
CA VAL A 5 41.40 10.55 3.16
C VAL A 5 42.32 9.96 2.10
N ASP A 6 43.60 9.81 2.46
CA ASP A 6 44.64 9.18 1.66
C ASP A 6 44.63 7.67 1.92
N ASP A 7 44.03 6.91 1.01
CA ASP A 7 43.90 5.45 1.08
C ASP A 7 45.20 4.74 0.63
N ALA A 8 46.31 5.08 1.27
CA ALA A 8 47.65 4.57 1.00
C ALA A 8 48.22 4.90 -0.39
N SER A 9 48.07 6.15 -0.85
CA SER A 9 48.67 6.62 -2.10
C SER A 9 50.20 6.50 -2.09
N THR A 10 50.79 6.30 -3.27
CA THR A 10 52.24 6.23 -3.49
C THR A 10 52.65 7.22 -4.60
N PRO A 11 53.45 8.26 -4.29
CA PRO A 11 53.92 8.65 -2.96
C PRO A 11 52.76 9.14 -2.05
N PRO A 12 52.95 9.22 -0.72
CA PRO A 12 51.93 9.74 0.19
C PRO A 12 51.42 11.12 -0.21
N LEU A 13 50.10 11.35 -0.10
CA LEU A 13 49.48 12.59 -0.55
C LEU A 13 50.06 13.80 0.20
N ALA A 14 50.40 13.64 1.48
CA ALA A 14 51.01 14.69 2.29
C ALA A 14 52.28 15.30 1.64
N ASN A 15 53.00 14.53 0.83
CA ASN A 15 54.21 14.97 0.13
C ASN A 15 53.92 15.79 -1.13
N LYS A 16 52.64 15.99 -1.49
CA LYS A 16 52.18 16.67 -2.71
C LYS A 16 51.21 17.83 -2.45
N LEU A 17 51.00 18.23 -1.19
CA LEU A 17 50.03 19.27 -0.80
C LEU A 17 50.59 20.70 -0.82
N GLU A 18 51.55 20.98 -1.70
CA GLU A 18 52.07 22.33 -1.89
C GLU A 18 50.99 23.27 -2.45
N GLY A 19 50.84 24.48 -1.87
CA GLY A 19 49.92 25.50 -2.39
C GLY A 19 48.52 25.55 -1.78
N VAL A 20 48.20 24.78 -0.73
CA VAL A 20 46.91 24.92 -0.01
C VAL A 20 46.87 26.23 0.76
N PRO A 21 45.87 27.11 0.53
CA PRO A 21 45.82 28.41 1.21
C PRO A 21 45.72 28.26 2.74
N PRO A 22 46.45 29.08 3.54
CA PRO A 22 46.50 28.95 5.00
C PRO A 22 45.13 29.05 5.71
N HIS A 23 44.15 29.69 5.06
CA HIS A 23 42.79 29.85 5.59
C HIS A 23 41.90 28.61 5.36
N CYS A 24 42.35 27.64 4.56
CA CYS A 24 41.60 26.43 4.29
C CYS A 24 41.84 25.41 5.42
N LYS A 25 40.82 25.19 6.26
CA LYS A 25 40.86 24.18 7.34
C LYS A 25 40.81 22.76 6.75
N MET A 26 41.95 22.26 6.29
CA MET A 26 42.11 20.93 5.70
C MET A 26 42.75 19.95 6.70
N LYS A 27 42.23 18.73 6.78
CA LYS A 27 42.78 17.61 7.54
C LYS A 27 43.06 16.45 6.60
N VAL A 28 44.23 15.83 6.72
CA VAL A 28 44.59 14.65 5.94
C VAL A 28 44.61 13.44 6.87
N LEU A 29 43.80 12.44 6.57
CA LEU A 29 43.80 11.15 7.27
C LEU A 29 44.39 10.11 6.32
N ARG A 30 45.38 9.35 6.76
CA ARG A 30 46.05 8.35 5.91
C ARG A 30 45.81 6.95 6.46
N HIS A 31 45.44 6.01 5.59
CA HIS A 31 45.45 4.59 5.88
C HIS A 31 46.85 3.99 5.64
N ASN A 32 47.21 2.96 6.42
CA ASN A 32 48.49 2.26 6.27
C ASN A 32 48.52 1.38 5.02
N GLU A 33 47.36 0.88 4.59
CA GLU A 33 47.13 0.09 3.39
C GLU A 33 45.86 0.56 2.67
N SER A 34 45.66 0.17 1.41
CA SER A 34 44.46 0.56 0.66
C SER A 34 43.26 -0.28 1.11
N LEU A 35 42.31 0.36 1.78
CA LEU A 35 41.08 -0.25 2.30
C LEU A 35 39.89 -0.09 1.34
N GLY A 36 40.04 0.77 0.34
CA GLY A 36 39.06 1.03 -0.71
C GLY A 36 38.21 2.28 -0.48
N LEU A 37 37.56 2.72 -1.56
CA LEU A 37 36.86 3.99 -1.64
C LEU A 37 35.78 4.16 -0.57
N MET A 38 35.01 3.09 -0.28
CA MET A 38 33.92 3.19 0.69
C MET A 38 34.41 3.31 2.13
N ILE A 39 35.49 2.60 2.48
CA ILE A 39 36.12 2.74 3.78
C ILE A 39 36.77 4.12 3.91
N ALA A 40 37.39 4.64 2.85
CA ALA A 40 37.91 6.00 2.85
C ALA A 40 36.81 7.05 3.07
N LYS A 41 35.66 6.92 2.39
CA LYS A 41 34.49 7.79 2.65
C LYS A 41 33.98 7.62 4.09
N GLN A 42 33.93 6.40 4.61
CA GLN A 42 33.52 6.13 6.00
C GLN A 42 34.43 6.85 7.00
N THR A 43 35.75 6.68 6.89
CA THR A 43 36.76 7.34 7.73
C THR A 43 36.59 8.85 7.72
N GLY A 44 36.37 9.45 6.53
CA GLY A 44 36.16 10.88 6.39
C GLY A 44 34.86 11.35 7.05
N GLY A 45 33.77 10.61 6.85
CA GLY A 45 32.46 10.92 7.43
C GLY A 45 32.46 10.85 8.96
N ASP A 46 33.12 9.85 9.53
CA ASP A 46 33.19 9.66 10.98
C ASP A 46 34.09 10.68 11.67
N ALA A 47 35.12 11.16 10.97
CA ALA A 47 36.00 12.23 11.45
C ALA A 47 35.40 13.64 11.30
N ALA A 48 34.33 13.81 10.51
CA ALA A 48 33.71 15.11 10.27
C ALA A 48 33.09 15.70 11.54
N SER A 49 33.35 16.98 11.80
CA SER A 49 32.82 17.70 12.96
C SER A 49 31.64 18.62 12.64
N GLY A 50 31.47 19.00 11.37
CA GLY A 50 30.39 19.86 10.90
C GLY A 50 28.98 19.26 11.07
N ALA A 51 27.96 20.12 11.17
CA ALA A 51 26.55 19.69 11.26
C ALA A 51 26.04 19.01 9.97
N TYR A 52 26.63 19.38 8.84
CA TYR A 52 26.37 18.81 7.52
C TYR A 52 27.65 18.20 6.97
N ILE A 53 27.54 17.03 6.34
CA ILE A 53 28.64 16.28 5.75
C ILE A 53 28.36 16.17 4.26
N GLY A 54 29.35 16.49 3.43
CA GLY A 54 29.29 16.30 1.98
C GLY A 54 30.42 15.39 1.53
N PHE A 55 30.09 14.39 0.74
CA PHE A 55 31.04 13.47 0.11
C PHE A 55 31.26 13.91 -1.33
N TYR A 56 32.52 14.15 -1.66
CA TYR A 56 32.96 14.57 -2.98
C TYR A 56 34.10 13.66 -3.42
N ASP A 57 34.07 13.24 -4.68
CA ASP A 57 35.22 12.59 -5.29
C ASP A 57 36.37 13.61 -5.46
N CYS A 58 37.61 13.14 -5.49
CA CYS A 58 38.79 14.02 -5.53
C CYS A 58 38.97 14.83 -6.82
N HIS A 59 38.13 14.59 -7.83
CA HIS A 59 38.23 15.15 -9.18
C HIS A 59 36.95 15.91 -9.56
N VAL A 60 36.63 16.93 -8.76
CA VAL A 60 35.46 17.80 -8.95
C VAL A 60 35.81 19.27 -8.84
N ALA A 61 35.01 20.12 -9.51
CA ALA A 61 35.06 21.57 -9.38
C ALA A 61 33.67 22.10 -8.98
N PRO A 62 33.44 22.36 -7.68
CA PRO A 62 32.18 22.94 -7.21
C PRO A 62 32.03 24.42 -7.60
N ALA A 63 30.89 24.82 -8.14
CA ALA A 63 30.62 26.19 -8.57
C ALA A 63 30.53 27.18 -7.39
N LYS A 64 30.70 28.47 -7.64
CA LYS A 64 30.57 29.49 -6.58
C LYS A 64 29.18 29.40 -5.92
N ASN A 65 29.17 29.34 -4.59
CA ASN A 65 27.95 29.18 -3.76
C ASN A 65 27.21 27.84 -3.89
N TRP A 66 27.82 26.79 -4.44
CA TRP A 66 27.20 25.46 -4.60
C TRP A 66 26.53 24.92 -3.32
N TYR A 67 27.04 25.26 -2.14
CA TYR A 67 26.60 24.70 -0.87
C TYR A 67 25.28 25.27 -0.33
N LYS A 68 24.84 26.45 -0.81
CA LYS A 68 23.75 27.20 -0.15
C LYS A 68 22.43 26.43 -0.12
N GLU A 69 21.93 26.04 -1.29
CA GLU A 69 20.68 25.27 -1.38
C GLU A 69 20.83 23.88 -0.74
N THR A 70 22.00 23.26 -0.84
CA THR A 70 22.27 21.98 -0.16
C THR A 70 22.05 22.10 1.34
N ILE A 71 22.57 23.16 1.96
CA ILE A 71 22.37 23.42 3.39
C ILE A 71 20.90 23.71 3.68
N ASP A 72 20.22 24.55 2.89
CA ASP A 72 18.80 24.87 3.09
C ASP A 72 17.93 23.61 3.06
N LEU A 73 18.18 22.71 2.09
CA LEU A 73 17.47 21.46 1.96
C LEU A 73 17.73 20.51 3.14
N LEU A 74 18.98 20.42 3.62
CA LEU A 74 19.34 19.59 4.77
C LEU A 74 18.83 20.16 6.10
N ALA A 75 18.79 21.49 6.25
CA ALA A 75 18.23 22.16 7.41
C ALA A 75 16.72 21.91 7.54
N ALA A 76 16.01 21.80 6.41
CA ALA A 76 14.57 21.54 6.40
C ALA A 76 14.19 20.12 6.86
N LYS A 77 15.10 19.13 6.79
CA LYS A 77 14.82 17.75 7.18
C LYS A 77 16.10 17.00 7.54
N GLU A 78 16.19 16.55 8.79
CA GLU A 78 17.35 15.82 9.32
C GLU A 78 17.69 14.55 8.50
N ARG A 79 16.67 13.75 8.15
CA ARG A 79 16.81 12.51 7.39
C ARG A 79 16.69 12.78 5.90
N ARG A 80 17.67 13.48 5.35
CA ARG A 80 17.73 13.80 3.93
C ARG A 80 19.11 13.55 3.36
N LEU A 81 19.12 12.99 2.16
CA LEU A 81 20.27 13.01 1.27
C LEU A 81 20.03 14.10 0.22
N VAL A 82 21.05 14.89 -0.08
CA VAL A 82 21.00 15.91 -1.13
C VAL A 82 22.07 15.61 -2.16
N VAL A 83 21.67 15.59 -3.42
CA VAL A 83 22.58 15.39 -4.56
C VAL A 83 22.66 16.70 -5.35
N PRO A 84 23.86 17.19 -5.69
CA PRO A 84 24.02 18.38 -6.52
C PRO A 84 23.66 18.10 -7.98
N MET A 85 23.55 19.16 -8.78
CA MET A 85 23.64 19.08 -10.23
C MET A 85 25.06 18.69 -10.61
N ILE A 86 25.20 17.58 -11.34
CA ILE A 86 26.49 17.07 -11.79
C ILE A 86 26.67 17.48 -13.24
N ALA A 87 27.68 18.29 -13.51
CA ALA A 87 28.04 18.75 -14.84
C ALA A 87 29.39 18.14 -15.28
N ASP A 88 29.71 18.24 -16.57
CA ASP A 88 30.99 17.77 -17.08
C ASP A 88 32.10 18.79 -16.78
N LEU A 89 33.27 18.31 -16.36
CA LEU A 89 34.45 19.15 -16.13
C LEU A 89 35.35 19.19 -17.38
N ASP A 90 35.72 20.39 -17.83
CA ASP A 90 36.79 20.57 -18.81
C ASP A 90 38.16 20.35 -18.17
N LEU A 91 38.95 19.42 -18.70
CA LEU A 91 40.22 19.02 -18.10
C LEU A 91 41.37 20.02 -18.33
N ASP A 92 41.24 20.92 -19.31
CA ASP A 92 42.26 21.89 -19.67
C ASP A 92 42.06 23.21 -18.89
N THR A 93 40.81 23.63 -18.75
CA THR A 93 40.42 24.90 -18.12
C THR A 93 39.94 24.76 -16.68
N TRP A 94 39.54 23.55 -16.26
CA TRP A 94 38.82 23.30 -15.00
C TRP A 94 37.47 24.01 -14.87
N ASP A 95 36.92 24.48 -15.99
CA ASP A 95 35.60 25.09 -16.05
C ASP A 95 34.48 24.06 -16.28
N GLU A 96 33.28 24.42 -15.86
CA GLU A 96 32.07 23.65 -16.09
C GLU A 96 31.70 23.67 -17.58
N LYS A 97 31.60 22.49 -18.20
CA LYS A 97 30.97 22.32 -19.51
C LYS A 97 29.48 22.11 -19.34
N VAL A 98 28.69 23.05 -19.84
CA VAL A 98 27.22 22.94 -19.87
C VAL A 98 26.79 22.01 -21.01
N HIS A 99 27.19 20.74 -20.93
CA HIS A 99 26.63 19.63 -21.69
C HIS A 99 26.66 18.39 -20.80
N GLY A 100 25.58 17.60 -20.83
CA GLY A 100 25.48 16.34 -20.10
C GLY A 100 24.70 16.41 -18.78
N ALA A 101 23.69 15.54 -18.64
CA ALA A 101 23.09 15.09 -17.38
C ALA A 101 22.52 16.11 -16.36
N LEU A 102 22.30 17.38 -16.70
CA LEU A 102 21.68 18.35 -15.76
C LEU A 102 20.32 17.88 -15.21
N THR A 103 19.57 17.07 -15.96
CA THR A 103 18.28 16.49 -15.56
C THR A 103 18.36 15.04 -15.11
N ALA A 104 19.53 14.40 -15.18
CA ALA A 104 19.69 12.97 -15.00
C ALA A 104 19.68 12.55 -13.52
N LYS A 105 18.99 11.45 -13.26
CA LYS A 105 18.81 10.83 -11.94
C LYS A 105 19.09 9.35 -12.04
N CYS A 106 19.51 8.73 -10.93
CA CYS A 106 19.72 7.29 -10.93
C CYS A 106 18.44 6.54 -10.48
N TYR A 107 18.17 5.39 -11.11
CA TYR A 107 17.19 4.40 -10.65
C TYR A 107 17.82 3.01 -10.58
N ILE A 108 17.22 2.11 -9.80
CA ILE A 108 17.72 0.74 -9.58
C ILE A 108 17.05 -0.27 -10.53
N ASN A 109 17.81 -1.28 -10.97
CA ASN A 109 17.28 -2.47 -11.64
C ASN A 109 17.48 -3.76 -10.80
N PHE A 110 16.93 -4.89 -11.26
CA PHE A 110 17.09 -6.19 -10.56
C PHE A 110 18.51 -6.79 -10.62
N ASN A 111 19.47 -6.12 -11.27
CA ASN A 111 20.89 -6.44 -11.17
C ASN A 111 21.59 -5.61 -10.08
N ALA A 112 20.84 -4.96 -9.19
CA ALA A 112 21.33 -4.04 -8.15
C ALA A 112 22.14 -2.86 -8.69
N ASP A 113 22.15 -2.70 -10.01
CA ASP A 113 22.87 -1.65 -10.71
C ASP A 113 22.01 -0.39 -10.82
N PHE A 114 22.66 0.73 -11.08
CA PHE A 114 21.97 2.01 -11.27
C PHE A 114 22.07 2.48 -12.72
N TRP A 115 20.99 3.11 -13.20
CA TRP A 115 20.88 3.65 -14.56
C TRP A 115 20.35 5.07 -14.51
N TRP A 116 20.72 5.87 -15.51
CA TRP A 116 20.30 7.26 -15.62
C TRP A 116 18.93 7.38 -16.29
N TYR A 117 18.09 8.27 -15.76
CA TYR A 117 16.81 8.67 -16.35
C TYR A 117 16.54 10.15 -16.06
N GLU A 118 15.62 10.78 -16.78
CA GLU A 118 15.27 12.18 -16.59
C GLU A 118 13.79 12.37 -16.26
N ASP A 119 13.50 13.23 -15.29
CA ASP A 119 12.15 13.75 -15.02
C ASP A 119 12.20 15.18 -14.43
N GLU A 120 11.03 15.82 -14.34
CA GLU A 120 10.88 17.19 -13.81
C GLU A 120 10.92 17.30 -12.27
N SER A 121 10.78 16.17 -11.56
CA SER A 121 10.75 16.13 -10.09
C SER A 121 12.10 16.53 -9.51
N ASP A 122 12.15 16.85 -8.21
CA ASP A 122 13.41 16.97 -7.46
C ASP A 122 13.71 15.76 -6.59
N PHE A 123 12.78 14.80 -6.51
CA PHE A 123 13.03 13.53 -5.84
C PHE A 123 13.96 12.63 -6.65
N ILE A 124 14.97 12.06 -6.00
CA ILE A 124 15.99 11.22 -6.64
C ILE A 124 15.85 9.78 -6.13
N PRO A 125 15.48 8.79 -6.96
CA PRO A 125 15.31 7.42 -6.48
C PRO A 125 16.59 6.79 -5.94
N VAL A 126 17.74 7.03 -6.60
CA VAL A 126 19.05 6.53 -6.18
C VAL A 126 20.09 7.65 -6.31
N ILE A 127 20.96 7.81 -5.32
CA ILE A 127 22.06 8.79 -5.36
C ILE A 127 23.10 8.40 -6.43
N SER A 128 23.79 9.40 -6.97
CA SER A 128 25.05 9.23 -7.68
C SER A 128 26.15 8.98 -6.65
N GLY A 129 26.70 7.76 -6.56
CA GLY A 129 27.60 7.33 -5.46
C GLY A 129 28.84 8.19 -5.18
N GLY A 130 29.21 9.10 -6.09
CA GLY A 130 30.31 10.05 -5.94
C GLY A 130 29.96 11.28 -5.10
N LEU A 131 28.74 11.80 -5.23
CA LEU A 131 28.36 13.16 -4.83
C LEU A 131 27.06 13.15 -4.03
N VAL A 132 27.16 13.30 -2.72
CA VAL A 132 25.99 13.33 -1.82
C VAL A 132 26.31 14.10 -0.54
N ALA A 133 25.34 14.85 -0.05
CA ALA A 133 25.40 15.53 1.23
C ALA A 133 24.29 15.05 2.17
N THR A 134 24.57 15.09 3.48
CA THR A 134 23.63 14.71 4.52
C THR A 134 23.91 15.43 5.84
N THR A 135 23.04 15.25 6.83
CA THR A 135 23.30 15.73 8.19
C THR A 135 24.22 14.76 8.92
N ARG A 136 25.13 15.27 9.76
CA ARG A 136 26.01 14.43 10.58
C ARG A 136 25.23 13.47 11.49
N LYS A 137 24.09 13.94 12.00
CA LYS A 137 23.19 13.11 12.79
C LYS A 137 22.62 11.95 11.97
N TRP A 138 22.16 12.20 10.74
CA TRP A 138 21.69 11.11 9.88
C TRP A 138 22.81 10.17 9.45
N TRP A 139 24.02 10.67 9.22
CA TRP A 139 25.19 9.82 8.97
C TRP A 139 25.43 8.82 10.12
N GLN A 140 25.42 9.30 11.36
CA GLN A 140 25.57 8.48 12.57
C GLN A 140 24.38 7.52 12.78
N ASP A 141 23.16 8.03 12.68
CA ASP A 141 21.93 7.24 12.90
C ASP A 141 21.73 6.16 11.83
N SER A 142 22.15 6.42 10.59
CA SER A 142 22.08 5.46 9.49
C SER A 142 23.22 4.45 9.50
N GLY A 143 24.31 4.72 10.23
CA GLY A 143 25.48 3.85 10.33
C GLY A 143 26.44 3.94 9.14
N GLY A 144 26.42 5.05 8.40
CA GLY A 144 27.32 5.29 7.26
C GLY A 144 27.26 4.23 6.16
N PHE A 145 28.36 4.04 5.43
CA PHE A 145 28.51 3.02 4.40
C PHE A 145 28.72 1.62 5.00
N ASP A 146 28.32 0.59 4.25
CA ASP A 146 28.58 -0.81 4.61
C ASP A 146 30.11 -1.08 4.58
N PRO A 147 30.76 -1.44 5.71
CA PRO A 147 32.19 -1.68 5.77
C PRO A 147 32.64 -2.94 5.00
N GLY A 148 31.69 -3.79 4.60
CA GLY A 148 31.95 -4.90 3.67
C GLY A 148 31.99 -4.47 2.21
N MET A 149 31.60 -3.23 1.88
CA MET A 149 31.79 -2.65 0.55
C MET A 149 33.16 -1.98 0.50
N ARG A 150 34.02 -2.40 -0.44
CA ARG A 150 35.39 -1.84 -0.57
C ARG A 150 35.54 -1.00 -1.84
N GLY A 151 35.03 -1.51 -2.95
CA GLY A 151 35.12 -0.85 -4.26
C GLY A 151 33.97 0.12 -4.54
N TRP A 152 33.98 0.69 -5.74
CA TRP A 152 32.88 1.49 -6.28
C TRP A 152 31.72 0.61 -6.79
N GLY A 153 30.49 1.08 -6.59
CA GLY A 153 29.24 0.51 -7.06
C GLY A 153 28.51 -0.28 -5.97
N GLY A 154 27.20 -0.09 -5.84
CA GLY A 154 26.33 -0.76 -4.87
C GLY A 154 26.07 0.05 -3.59
N GLU A 155 27.04 0.86 -3.14
CA GLU A 155 26.89 1.76 -1.99
C GLU A 155 25.76 2.76 -2.20
N ASN A 156 25.60 3.20 -3.44
CA ASN A 156 24.66 4.23 -3.82
C ASN A 156 23.23 3.69 -3.75
N THR A 157 23.05 2.45 -4.19
CA THR A 157 21.80 1.72 -4.05
C THR A 157 21.49 1.45 -2.57
N ASP A 158 22.46 0.96 -1.80
CA ASP A 158 22.32 0.67 -0.37
C ASP A 158 21.89 1.91 0.43
N GLN A 159 22.62 3.02 0.29
CA GLN A 159 22.31 4.28 0.98
C GLN A 159 20.96 4.84 0.57
N SER A 160 20.60 4.72 -0.71
CA SER A 160 19.33 5.25 -1.20
C SER A 160 18.15 4.47 -0.64
N LEU A 161 18.21 3.14 -0.72
CA LEU A 161 17.16 2.28 -0.16
C LEU A 161 17.06 2.45 1.35
N ARG A 162 18.19 2.56 2.05
CA ARG A 162 18.24 2.88 3.48
C ARG A 162 17.56 4.21 3.79
N ALA A 163 17.86 5.27 3.04
CA ALA A 163 17.26 6.58 3.21
C ALA A 163 15.73 6.52 3.01
N TRP A 164 15.26 5.93 1.90
CA TRP A 164 13.83 5.82 1.60
C TRP A 164 13.06 5.01 2.63
N LEU A 165 13.60 3.84 2.99
CA LEU A 165 12.92 2.93 3.91
C LEU A 165 12.91 3.49 5.34
N CYS A 166 13.95 4.23 5.75
CA CYS A 166 14.02 4.83 7.09
C CYS A 166 13.28 6.18 7.22
N GLY A 167 12.33 6.47 6.32
CA GLY A 167 11.51 7.69 6.34
C GLY A 167 12.25 8.96 5.90
N GLY A 168 13.47 8.79 5.37
CA GLY A 168 14.21 9.86 4.72
C GLY A 168 13.71 10.12 3.30
N ASP A 169 14.27 11.14 2.69
CA ASP A 169 14.12 11.41 1.25
C ASP A 169 15.46 11.77 0.64
N ILE A 170 15.48 11.79 -0.69
CA ILE A 170 16.64 12.16 -1.47
C ILE A 170 16.18 13.23 -2.44
N LEU A 171 16.82 14.41 -2.37
CA LEU A 171 16.47 15.56 -3.18
C LEU A 171 17.66 16.05 -4.01
N ARG A 172 17.33 16.63 -5.15
CA ARG A 172 18.26 17.40 -5.97
C ARG A 172 18.33 18.85 -5.48
N ALA A 173 19.52 19.42 -5.44
CA ALA A 173 19.74 20.85 -5.25
C ALA A 173 20.02 21.50 -6.62
N ARG A 174 19.04 22.20 -7.20
CA ARG A 174 19.08 22.68 -8.60
C ARG A 174 20.12 23.76 -8.89
N SER A 175 20.46 24.56 -7.89
CA SER A 175 21.46 25.63 -7.94
C SER A 175 22.83 25.17 -7.41
N SER A 176 22.93 23.95 -6.90
CA SER A 176 24.18 23.35 -6.44
C SER A 176 24.89 22.67 -7.59
N HIS A 177 25.72 23.41 -8.34
CA HIS A 177 26.47 22.85 -9.48
C HIS A 177 27.84 22.33 -9.02
N VAL A 178 28.15 21.09 -9.40
CA VAL A 178 29.44 20.45 -9.17
C VAL A 178 29.89 19.78 -10.46
N ALA A 179 30.89 20.36 -11.12
CA ALA A 179 31.48 19.76 -12.31
C ALA A 179 32.35 18.54 -11.90
N HIS A 180 32.24 17.44 -12.63
CA HIS A 180 32.87 16.16 -12.34
C HIS A 180 33.70 15.69 -13.54
N MET A 181 34.90 15.19 -13.28
CA MET A 181 35.73 14.54 -14.30
C MET A 181 35.29 13.10 -14.53
N TRP A 182 34.80 12.81 -15.74
CA TRP A 182 34.53 11.45 -16.18
C TRP A 182 35.79 10.76 -16.69
N ARG A 183 35.88 9.45 -16.45
CA ARG A 183 37.00 8.63 -16.94
C ARG A 183 36.78 8.27 -18.40
N VAL A 184 37.80 8.51 -19.21
CA VAL A 184 37.86 8.17 -20.62
C VAL A 184 39.08 7.28 -20.84
N ASP A 185 38.87 6.03 -21.24
CA ASP A 185 39.95 5.03 -21.36
C ASP A 185 41.06 5.45 -22.33
N SER A 186 40.77 6.34 -23.28
CA SER A 186 41.74 6.89 -24.23
C SER A 186 42.49 8.13 -23.75
N ASP A 187 42.12 8.73 -22.60
CA ASP A 187 42.78 9.93 -22.07
C ASP A 187 43.61 9.58 -20.82
N PRO A 188 44.96 9.61 -20.93
CA PRO A 188 45.87 9.29 -19.82
C PRO A 188 45.63 10.11 -18.55
N ARG A 189 45.06 11.31 -18.65
CA ARG A 189 44.78 12.20 -17.52
C ARG A 189 43.69 11.66 -16.60
N THR A 190 42.82 10.79 -17.11
CA THR A 190 41.63 10.28 -16.40
C THR A 190 41.72 8.80 -16.06
N LEU A 191 42.82 8.13 -16.42
CA LEU A 191 43.04 6.72 -16.18
C LEU A 191 43.05 6.38 -14.68
N SER A 192 42.42 5.25 -14.34
CA SER A 192 42.40 4.73 -12.97
C SER A 192 43.71 4.03 -12.63
N HIS A 193 44.45 4.55 -11.66
CA HIS A 193 45.67 3.90 -11.16
C HIS A 193 45.47 2.97 -9.95
N TYR A 194 44.22 2.78 -9.49
CA TYR A 194 43.87 1.78 -8.47
C TYR A 194 43.11 0.59 -9.07
N HIS A 195 43.39 -0.61 -8.56
CA HIS A 195 42.79 -1.88 -9.01
C HIS A 195 42.09 -2.61 -7.88
N LEU A 196 40.84 -2.23 -7.56
CA LEU A 196 40.01 -2.93 -6.59
C LEU A 196 38.76 -3.54 -7.28
N ARG A 197 38.81 -4.83 -7.60
CA ARG A 197 37.71 -5.56 -8.28
C ARG A 197 36.65 -6.08 -7.29
N HIS A 198 35.91 -5.17 -6.65
CA HIS A 198 34.85 -5.54 -5.67
C HIS A 198 33.43 -5.06 -6.02
N ARG A 199 33.22 -4.41 -7.17
CA ARG A 199 31.89 -3.94 -7.61
C ARG A 199 30.85 -5.06 -7.58
N THR A 200 31.21 -6.22 -8.10
CA THR A 200 30.32 -7.38 -8.15
C THR A 200 29.97 -7.91 -6.74
N ASP A 201 30.91 -7.84 -5.79
CA ASP A 201 30.66 -8.24 -4.39
C ASP A 201 29.71 -7.25 -3.71
N ASN A 202 29.94 -5.94 -3.87
CA ASN A 202 29.06 -4.89 -3.35
C ASN A 202 27.62 -5.04 -3.88
N LEU A 203 27.45 -5.23 -5.20
CA LEU A 203 26.13 -5.42 -5.82
C LEU A 203 25.42 -6.67 -5.29
N ALA A 204 26.17 -7.74 -5.03
CA ALA A 204 25.61 -8.95 -4.44
C ALA A 204 25.23 -8.76 -2.97
N ARG A 205 25.95 -7.94 -2.20
CA ARG A 205 25.55 -7.52 -0.85
C ARG A 205 24.25 -6.74 -0.89
N VAL A 206 24.11 -5.78 -1.80
CA VAL A 206 22.86 -5.04 -2.02
C VAL A 206 21.70 -5.99 -2.30
N ALA A 207 21.87 -6.92 -3.24
CA ALA A 207 20.83 -7.90 -3.58
C ALA A 207 20.48 -8.81 -2.38
N ALA A 208 21.49 -9.24 -1.62
CA ALA A 208 21.29 -10.10 -0.44
C ALA A 208 20.52 -9.40 0.68
N ILE A 209 20.77 -8.10 0.89
CA ILE A 209 20.14 -7.30 1.96
C ILE A 209 18.75 -6.83 1.53
N TRP A 210 18.63 -6.27 0.32
CA TRP A 210 17.47 -5.46 -0.05
C TRP A 210 16.44 -6.15 -0.95
N PHE A 211 16.80 -7.23 -1.67
CA PHE A 211 15.88 -7.77 -2.70
C PHE A 211 14.90 -8.81 -2.16
N GLY A 212 15.08 -9.29 -0.93
CA GLY A 212 14.16 -10.25 -0.31
C GLY A 212 13.92 -11.48 -1.19
N GLU A 213 12.65 -11.75 -1.53
CA GLU A 213 12.25 -12.86 -2.42
C GLU A 213 12.77 -12.70 -3.87
N PHE A 214 13.14 -11.49 -4.29
CA PHE A 214 13.64 -11.20 -5.63
C PHE A 214 15.15 -11.38 -5.78
N LYS A 215 15.87 -11.77 -4.73
CA LYS A 215 17.33 -11.97 -4.77
C LYS A 215 17.77 -12.94 -5.87
N ASP A 216 16.94 -13.92 -6.23
CA ASP A 216 17.25 -14.89 -7.27
C ASP A 216 17.18 -14.31 -8.69
N LYS A 217 16.58 -13.12 -8.86
CA LYS A 217 16.63 -12.35 -10.12
C LYS A 217 18.00 -11.68 -10.35
N PHE A 218 18.81 -11.50 -9.30
CA PHE A 218 20.15 -10.97 -9.43
C PHE A 218 21.09 -12.06 -9.95
N ARG A 219 21.52 -11.96 -11.22
CA ARG A 219 22.49 -12.87 -11.87
C ARG A 219 22.22 -14.36 -11.57
N ASP A 220 20.97 -14.77 -11.73
CA ASP A 220 20.46 -16.14 -11.50
C ASP A 220 20.73 -16.71 -10.08
N GLY A 221 20.92 -15.85 -9.08
CA GLY A 221 21.14 -16.21 -7.67
C GLY A 221 22.43 -16.99 -7.39
N LYS A 222 23.26 -17.30 -8.39
CA LYS A 222 24.48 -18.12 -8.23
C LYS A 222 25.51 -17.43 -7.34
N LEU A 223 25.76 -16.14 -7.58
CA LEU A 223 26.78 -15.38 -6.85
C LEU A 223 26.36 -15.07 -5.41
N VAL A 224 25.07 -14.78 -5.17
CA VAL A 224 24.52 -14.59 -3.81
C VAL A 224 24.68 -15.87 -2.98
N ARG A 225 24.40 -17.04 -3.58
CA ARG A 225 24.61 -18.35 -2.95
C ARG A 225 26.09 -18.67 -2.70
N THR A 226 27.01 -18.22 -3.55
CA THR A 226 28.47 -18.39 -3.37
C THR A 226 29.03 -17.45 -2.30
N LEU A 227 28.58 -16.20 -2.22
CA LEU A 227 28.95 -15.27 -1.14
C LEU A 227 28.42 -15.76 0.20
N GLN A 228 27.16 -16.22 0.26
CA GLN A 228 26.62 -16.87 1.45
C GLN A 228 27.46 -18.10 1.84
N ARG A 229 27.85 -18.95 0.88
CA ARG A 229 28.73 -20.11 1.16
C ARG A 229 30.15 -19.74 1.58
N ARG A 230 30.77 -18.71 0.98
CA ARG A 230 32.13 -18.24 1.35
C ARG A 230 32.16 -17.59 2.72
N VAL A 231 31.13 -16.79 3.02
CA VAL A 231 30.92 -16.24 4.35
C VAL A 231 30.72 -17.39 5.34
N MET A 232 29.84 -18.36 5.07
CA MET A 232 29.64 -19.52 5.96
C MET A 232 30.86 -20.45 6.08
N ALA A 233 31.68 -20.60 5.03
CA ALA A 233 32.87 -21.46 5.02
C ALA A 233 34.07 -20.83 5.75
N ALA A 234 34.23 -19.51 5.70
CA ALA A 234 35.23 -18.79 6.50
C ALA A 234 34.83 -18.64 7.98
N LEU A 235 33.56 -18.93 8.32
CA LEU A 235 32.98 -18.73 9.65
C LEU A 235 32.90 -20.02 10.51
N CYS A 236 33.35 -21.17 10.01
CA CYS A 236 33.27 -22.46 10.71
C CYS A 236 34.45 -22.78 11.65
N GLN A 237 35.20 -21.78 12.14
CA GLN A 237 36.30 -22.05 13.07
C GLN A 237 36.25 -21.32 14.42
N HIS A 238 35.49 -20.26 14.64
CA HIS A 238 35.57 -19.52 15.90
C HIS A 238 34.24 -18.90 16.35
N GLY A 239 33.69 -19.41 17.46
CA GLY A 239 32.74 -18.72 18.35
C GLY A 239 31.24 -18.91 18.10
N ILE A 240 30.48 -18.94 19.20
CA ILE A 240 29.01 -18.95 19.20
C ILE A 240 28.52 -17.55 18.85
N ARG A 241 28.06 -17.37 17.62
CA ARG A 241 27.44 -16.13 17.17
C ARG A 241 25.95 -16.11 17.51
N LEU A 242 25.50 -15.02 18.14
CA LEU A 242 24.12 -14.57 17.98
C LEU A 242 23.93 -14.21 16.50
N TRP A 243 23.02 -14.91 15.83
CA TRP A 243 22.88 -14.83 14.38
C TRP A 243 22.53 -13.39 13.97
N ASN A 244 23.38 -12.78 13.14
CA ASN A 244 23.41 -11.33 12.84
C ASN A 244 23.86 -10.37 13.94
N SER A 245 24.87 -10.75 14.69
CA SER A 245 25.73 -9.76 15.32
C SER A 245 27.18 -10.04 14.94
N ILE A 246 27.99 -8.98 14.91
CA ILE A 246 29.44 -9.09 15.03
C ILE A 246 29.83 -9.29 16.51
N GLU A 247 28.90 -9.70 17.37
CA GLU A 247 29.11 -9.89 18.80
C GLU A 247 28.99 -11.39 19.15
N CYS A 248 29.93 -11.87 19.96
CA CYS A 248 30.01 -13.26 20.40
C CYS A 248 29.58 -13.34 21.87
N PHE A 249 28.82 -14.38 22.22
CA PHE A 249 28.45 -14.66 23.61
C PHE A 249 29.68 -15.10 24.38
N ASP A 250 30.04 -14.37 25.44
CA ASP A 250 31.27 -14.62 26.20
C ASP A 250 30.99 -15.34 27.53
N ARG A 251 30.15 -14.77 28.40
CA ARG A 251 29.75 -15.39 29.68
C ARG A 251 28.43 -14.82 30.21
N LEU A 252 27.82 -15.49 31.17
CA LEU A 252 26.70 -14.98 31.96
C LEU A 252 27.19 -14.49 33.32
N ASP A 253 26.78 -13.30 33.71
CA ASP A 253 26.91 -12.81 35.08
C ASP A 253 25.51 -12.58 35.72
N PRO A 254 25.42 -12.20 37.00
CA PRO A 254 24.14 -12.00 37.68
C PRO A 254 23.24 -10.92 37.07
N THR A 255 23.77 -10.05 36.19
CA THR A 255 23.05 -8.96 35.53
C THR A 255 22.62 -9.29 34.10
N GLY A 256 23.14 -10.38 33.52
CA GLY A 256 22.74 -10.86 32.21
C GLY A 256 23.90 -11.40 31.36
N PRO A 257 23.65 -11.66 30.06
CA PRO A 257 24.69 -12.11 29.14
C PRO A 257 25.64 -10.96 28.80
N ILE A 258 26.95 -11.18 28.96
CA ILE A 258 28.00 -10.27 28.51
C ILE A 258 28.45 -10.70 27.11
N VAL A 259 28.44 -9.75 26.18
CA VAL A 259 28.80 -9.92 24.77
C VAL A 259 29.91 -8.95 24.38
N TYR A 260 30.83 -9.40 23.53
CA TYR A 260 31.91 -8.57 22.94
C TYR A 260 31.92 -8.70 21.41
N PHE A 261 32.49 -7.72 20.70
CA PHE A 261 32.75 -7.87 19.26
C PHE A 261 33.64 -9.09 19.00
N CYS A 262 33.19 -9.99 18.12
CA CYS A 262 33.85 -11.24 17.78
C CYS A 262 35.26 -10.98 17.23
N ASP A 263 36.27 -11.48 17.94
CA ASP A 263 37.60 -11.67 17.35
C ASP A 263 37.55 -12.87 16.40
N ILE A 264 37.42 -12.58 15.12
CA ILE A 264 37.36 -13.56 14.03
C ILE A 264 38.72 -14.22 13.72
N THR A 265 39.79 -13.83 14.43
CA THR A 265 41.15 -14.37 14.23
C THR A 265 41.49 -15.54 15.16
N GLY A 266 40.69 -15.77 16.21
CA GLY A 266 40.87 -16.88 17.15
C GLY A 266 41.97 -16.68 18.21
N GLN A 267 42.49 -15.47 18.37
CA GLN A 267 43.61 -15.19 19.30
C GLN A 267 43.19 -14.49 20.60
N ASN A 268 41.90 -14.22 20.79
CA ASN A 268 41.39 -13.59 21.99
C ASN A 268 41.38 -14.54 23.20
N GLN A 269 42.30 -14.29 24.14
CA GLN A 269 42.47 -15.07 25.38
C GLN A 269 41.27 -15.01 26.34
N ASN A 270 40.35 -14.07 26.15
CA ASN A 270 39.20 -13.88 27.04
C ASN A 270 37.95 -14.71 26.66
N GLN A 271 37.94 -15.36 25.49
CA GLN A 271 36.75 -16.04 24.96
C GLN A 271 36.57 -17.45 25.56
N GLN A 272 35.47 -17.71 26.27
CA GLN A 272 35.26 -18.97 27.02
C GLN A 272 34.46 -20.05 26.26
N TYR A 273 33.67 -19.71 25.24
CA TYR A 273 32.83 -20.67 24.51
C TYR A 273 33.06 -20.65 22.99
N VAL A 274 33.08 -21.86 22.39
CA VAL A 274 33.41 -22.12 20.97
C VAL A 274 32.46 -23.16 20.37
N LEU A 275 32.28 -23.14 19.05
CA LEU A 275 31.60 -24.20 18.32
C LEU A 275 32.64 -25.22 17.81
N ASP A 276 32.40 -26.51 18.03
CA ASP A 276 33.24 -27.55 17.45
C ASP A 276 32.92 -27.80 15.97
N THR A 277 33.70 -28.67 15.31
CA THR A 277 33.57 -28.99 13.88
C THR A 277 32.23 -29.63 13.51
N GLN A 278 31.42 -30.02 14.50
CA GLN A 278 30.08 -30.59 14.34
C GLN A 278 28.98 -29.58 14.68
N GLY A 279 29.34 -28.34 15.03
CA GLY A 279 28.39 -27.26 15.35
C GLY A 279 27.89 -27.27 16.80
N LEU A 280 28.59 -27.95 17.72
CA LEU A 280 28.19 -28.05 19.13
C LEU A 280 28.92 -27.02 20.00
N ILE A 281 28.20 -26.45 20.97
CA ILE A 281 28.71 -25.45 21.93
C ILE A 281 29.62 -26.13 22.97
N ARG A 282 30.91 -25.76 23.00
CA ARG A 282 31.91 -26.22 23.96
C ARG A 282 32.54 -25.07 24.75
N HIS A 283 32.84 -25.31 26.01
CA HIS A 283 33.69 -24.44 26.81
C HIS A 283 35.16 -24.69 26.46
N SER A 284 36.02 -23.66 26.53
CA SER A 284 37.46 -23.73 26.20
C SER A 284 38.23 -24.77 27.00
N SER A 285 37.69 -25.20 28.15
CA SER A 285 38.21 -26.32 28.96
C SER A 285 37.87 -27.72 28.43
N GLY A 286 37.23 -27.85 27.26
CA GLY A 286 36.85 -29.15 26.65
C GLY A 286 35.54 -29.78 27.16
N ARG A 287 34.75 -29.07 27.97
CA ARG A 287 33.46 -29.53 28.56
C ARG A 287 32.26 -28.97 27.76
N CYS A 288 31.13 -29.69 27.74
CA CYS A 288 29.88 -29.24 27.12
C CYS A 288 29.05 -28.36 28.06
N VAL A 289 28.09 -27.59 27.54
CA VAL A 289 27.23 -26.71 28.34
C VAL A 289 25.91 -27.40 28.68
N SER A 290 25.50 -27.36 29.96
CA SER A 290 24.22 -27.89 30.44
C SER A 290 23.44 -26.81 31.18
N THR A 291 22.11 -26.84 31.04
CA THR A 291 21.20 -26.02 31.84
C THR A 291 20.80 -26.76 33.12
N ASN A 292 20.58 -26.04 34.22
CA ASN A 292 19.91 -26.65 35.38
C ASN A 292 18.47 -27.10 35.01
N LEU A 293 17.82 -27.93 35.84
CA LEU A 293 16.47 -28.49 35.58
C LEU A 293 15.36 -27.45 35.34
N LYS A 294 15.61 -26.17 35.69
CA LYS A 294 14.69 -25.05 35.48
C LYS A 294 15.10 -24.13 34.32
N ALA A 295 16.14 -24.48 33.56
CA ALA A 295 16.73 -23.67 32.47
C ALA A 295 17.16 -22.24 32.86
N THR A 296 17.54 -22.03 34.12
CA THR A 296 17.84 -20.68 34.66
C THR A 296 19.33 -20.36 34.78
N SER A 297 20.22 -21.34 34.60
CA SER A 297 21.67 -21.15 34.62
C SER A 297 22.39 -22.16 33.74
N LEU A 298 23.48 -21.73 33.07
CA LEU A 298 24.36 -22.58 32.27
C LEU A 298 25.60 -23.00 33.07
N ALA A 299 26.02 -24.26 32.97
CA ALA A 299 27.21 -24.80 33.63
C ALA A 299 27.98 -25.77 32.73
N ALA A 300 29.31 -25.84 32.89
CA ALA A 300 30.19 -26.71 32.12
C ALA A 300 30.21 -28.17 32.65
N THR A 301 29.75 -29.13 31.87
CA THR A 301 29.59 -30.56 32.23
C THR A 301 30.33 -31.49 31.25
N PRO A 302 30.68 -32.73 31.62
CA PRO A 302 31.19 -33.71 30.66
C PRO A 302 30.15 -34.01 29.58
N CYS A 303 30.58 -34.03 28.31
CA CYS A 303 29.68 -34.16 27.16
C CYS A 303 28.86 -35.45 27.14
N ALA A 304 29.32 -36.51 27.81
CA ALA A 304 28.61 -37.78 27.94
C ALA A 304 27.30 -37.68 28.76
N GLY A 305 27.07 -36.57 29.49
CA GLY A 305 25.87 -36.36 30.32
C GLY A 305 24.75 -35.55 29.67
N ALA A 306 24.88 -35.12 28.41
CA ALA A 306 23.88 -34.29 27.73
C ALA A 306 22.64 -35.10 27.33
N ARG A 307 21.45 -34.63 27.70
CA ARG A 307 20.17 -35.34 27.47
C ARG A 307 19.27 -34.75 26.37
N HIS A 308 19.62 -33.58 25.80
CA HIS A 308 18.78 -32.92 24.79
C HIS A 308 19.60 -32.01 23.84
N TRP A 309 19.15 -31.89 22.59
CA TRP A 309 19.77 -31.05 21.54
C TRP A 309 18.67 -30.33 20.73
N GLU A 310 18.83 -29.04 20.44
CA GLU A 310 17.89 -28.24 19.62
C GLU A 310 18.61 -27.51 18.46
N VAL A 311 17.90 -27.30 17.36
CA VAL A 311 18.35 -26.57 16.16
C VAL A 311 17.65 -25.21 16.10
N ILE A 312 18.40 -24.12 15.92
CA ILE A 312 17.84 -22.76 15.81
C ILE A 312 17.69 -22.37 14.34
N GLU A 313 16.47 -22.20 13.85
CA GLU A 313 16.15 -21.75 12.48
C GLU A 313 15.75 -20.25 12.41
N GLN A 314 16.10 -19.61 11.28
CA GLN A 314 15.92 -18.21 10.79
C GLN A 314 16.84 -17.03 11.21
N PHE A 315 17.46 -16.42 10.16
CA PHE A 315 18.41 -15.30 10.17
C PHE A 315 17.71 -14.01 9.75
N VAL A 316 17.74 -12.98 10.59
CA VAL A 316 17.23 -11.65 10.27
C VAL A 316 18.39 -10.64 10.37
N PRO A 317 18.84 -9.98 9.28
CA PRO A 317 19.98 -9.05 9.26
C PRO A 317 19.97 -7.99 10.38
N ALA A 318 21.14 -7.60 10.88
CA ALA A 318 21.27 -6.59 11.94
C ALA A 318 20.70 -5.23 11.50
N GLU A 319 20.86 -4.94 10.21
CA GLU A 319 20.31 -3.79 9.51
C GLU A 319 18.77 -3.85 9.49
N THR A 320 18.20 -5.04 9.33
CA THR A 320 16.75 -5.27 9.40
C THR A 320 16.21 -5.09 10.83
N LEU A 321 16.96 -5.51 11.86
CA LEU A 321 16.59 -5.28 13.26
C LEU A 321 16.76 -3.81 13.67
N ARG A 322 17.80 -3.11 13.22
CA ARG A 322 17.98 -1.67 13.40
C ARG A 322 16.90 -0.87 12.67
N TYR A 323 16.53 -1.30 11.47
CA TYR A 323 15.38 -0.78 10.73
C TYR A 323 14.08 -0.99 11.49
N GLN A 324 13.79 -2.21 11.97
CA GLN A 324 12.59 -2.51 12.76
C GLN A 324 12.56 -1.74 14.10
N ALA A 325 13.72 -1.58 14.75
CA ALA A 325 13.86 -0.79 15.97
C ALA A 325 13.70 0.71 15.70
N ALA A 326 14.22 1.25 14.60
CA ALA A 326 14.01 2.63 14.18
C ALA A 326 12.56 2.89 13.78
N VAL A 327 11.93 1.99 13.02
CA VAL A 327 10.50 2.00 12.69
C VAL A 327 9.63 1.99 13.95
N THR A 328 10.03 1.22 14.96
CA THR A 328 9.30 1.12 16.24
C THR A 328 9.54 2.35 17.12
N ARG A 329 10.79 2.79 17.29
CA ARG A 329 11.24 3.92 18.13
C ARG A 329 10.69 5.25 17.60
N TYR A 330 10.63 5.43 16.30
CA TYR A 330 10.18 6.66 15.65
C TYR A 330 8.77 6.56 15.06
N GLN A 331 8.05 5.47 15.31
CA GLN A 331 6.70 5.19 14.78
C GLN A 331 6.60 5.30 13.24
N LEU A 332 7.71 5.08 12.52
CA LEU A 332 7.79 5.14 11.05
C LEU A 332 7.20 3.86 10.44
N ARG A 333 5.95 3.54 10.73
CA ARG A 333 5.29 2.44 10.03
C ARG A 333 4.93 2.93 8.64
N GLU A 334 5.30 2.15 7.61
CA GLU A 334 4.69 2.31 6.28
C GLU A 334 3.18 2.46 6.47
N ALA A 335 2.64 3.61 6.09
CA ALA A 335 1.23 3.88 6.25
C ALA A 335 0.54 3.60 4.91
N VAL A 336 -0.19 2.49 4.83
CA VAL A 336 -0.98 2.14 3.64
C VAL A 336 -2.32 2.83 3.74
N GLY A 337 -2.61 3.76 2.81
CA GLY A 337 -3.85 4.55 2.86
C GLY A 337 -4.02 5.38 4.14
N GLY A 338 -2.91 5.72 4.80
CA GLY A 338 -2.91 6.40 6.10
C GLY A 338 -3.03 5.46 7.31
N PHE A 339 -3.08 4.14 7.12
CA PHE A 339 -3.13 3.16 8.21
C PHE A 339 -1.75 2.53 8.46
N PRO A 340 -1.24 2.49 9.71
CA PRO A 340 0.05 1.89 10.00
C PRO A 340 0.05 0.40 9.65
N LEU A 341 0.98 -0.01 8.78
CA LEU A 341 1.23 -1.41 8.47
C LEU A 341 1.90 -2.09 9.67
N VAL A 342 1.39 -3.25 10.06
CA VAL A 342 1.86 -4.03 11.21
C VAL A 342 1.87 -5.51 10.90
N SER A 343 2.74 -6.26 11.59
CA SER A 343 2.72 -7.73 11.50
C SER A 343 1.35 -8.27 11.96
N PRO A 344 0.75 -9.23 11.23
CA PRO A 344 -0.52 -9.84 11.59
C PRO A 344 -0.58 -10.40 13.01
N SER A 345 0.52 -10.99 13.49
CA SER A 345 0.62 -11.60 14.82
C SER A 345 0.36 -10.60 15.95
N THR A 346 0.83 -9.36 15.80
CA THR A 346 0.62 -8.26 16.76
C THR A 346 -0.83 -7.80 16.85
N GLN A 347 -1.63 -8.13 15.83
CA GLN A 347 -3.06 -7.86 15.79
C GLN A 347 -3.85 -9.16 15.94
N GLY A 348 -3.27 -10.22 16.52
CA GLY A 348 -3.97 -11.46 16.83
C GLY A 348 -4.46 -12.24 15.61
N PHE A 349 -3.82 -12.09 14.45
CA PHE A 349 -4.04 -12.94 13.29
C PHE A 349 -2.94 -14.00 13.18
N ALA A 350 -3.32 -15.22 12.80
CA ALA A 350 -2.39 -16.23 12.29
C ALA A 350 -1.92 -15.83 10.88
N GLU A 351 -0.64 -16.05 10.59
CA GLU A 351 -0.03 -15.64 9.31
C GLU A 351 -0.46 -16.55 8.15
N VAL A 352 -0.61 -17.86 8.40
CA VAL A 352 -0.89 -18.86 7.36
C VAL A 352 -2.15 -18.54 6.54
N PRO A 353 -3.33 -18.23 7.13
CA PRO A 353 -4.51 -17.96 6.31
C PRO A 353 -4.43 -16.63 5.54
N LEU A 354 -3.67 -15.64 6.03
CA LEU A 354 -3.44 -14.39 5.30
C LEU A 354 -2.47 -14.57 4.13
N THR A 355 -1.48 -15.47 4.24
CA THR A 355 -0.63 -15.86 3.11
C THR A 355 -1.44 -16.56 2.02
N LYS A 356 -2.35 -17.47 2.41
CA LYS A 356 -3.28 -18.12 1.46
C LYS A 356 -4.15 -17.13 0.69
N LEU A 357 -4.55 -16.02 1.32
CA LEU A 357 -5.26 -14.94 0.63
C LEU A 357 -4.39 -14.27 -0.45
N LYS A 358 -3.10 -14.04 -0.22
CA LYS A 358 -2.18 -13.52 -1.26
C LYS A 358 -2.04 -14.52 -2.41
N GLU A 359 -1.84 -15.80 -2.08
CA GLU A 359 -1.68 -16.87 -3.06
C GLU A 359 -2.94 -17.05 -3.92
N ALA A 360 -4.13 -16.95 -3.33
CA ALA A 360 -5.39 -17.05 -4.06
C ALA A 360 -5.49 -16.01 -5.18
N VAL A 361 -5.13 -14.76 -4.90
CA VAL A 361 -5.13 -13.67 -5.91
C VAL A 361 -4.14 -13.96 -7.02
N LYS A 362 -2.91 -14.32 -6.66
CA LYS A 362 -1.86 -14.67 -7.61
C LYS A 362 -2.27 -15.83 -8.51
N ASN A 363 -2.92 -16.84 -7.94
CA ASN A 363 -3.40 -18.01 -8.68
C ASN A 363 -4.53 -17.63 -9.65
N GLU A 364 -5.48 -16.78 -9.24
CA GLU A 364 -6.56 -16.31 -10.12
C GLU A 364 -6.05 -15.42 -11.26
N VAL A 365 -5.07 -14.56 -10.98
CA VAL A 365 -4.38 -13.76 -12.00
C VAL A 365 -3.63 -14.67 -12.97
N SER A 366 -2.88 -15.64 -12.45
CA SER A 366 -2.10 -16.59 -13.26
C SER A 366 -2.99 -17.49 -14.13
N ALA A 367 -4.18 -17.84 -13.64
CA ALA A 367 -5.19 -18.60 -14.39
C ALA A 367 -5.94 -17.75 -15.43
N GLY A 368 -5.71 -16.44 -15.48
CA GLY A 368 -6.42 -15.47 -16.33
C GLY A 368 -7.84 -15.15 -15.85
N ALA A 369 -8.26 -15.66 -14.69
CA ALA A 369 -9.59 -15.47 -14.14
C ALA A 369 -9.80 -14.03 -13.65
N LEU A 370 -8.71 -13.36 -13.27
CA LEU A 370 -8.65 -11.92 -12.99
C LEU A 370 -7.56 -11.26 -13.85
N ALA A 371 -7.81 -10.04 -14.31
CA ALA A 371 -6.74 -9.23 -14.92
C ALA A 371 -5.75 -8.72 -13.86
N GLY A 372 -6.28 -8.34 -12.70
CA GLY A 372 -5.53 -7.88 -11.53
C GLY A 372 -6.47 -7.51 -10.39
N ALA A 373 -5.96 -7.53 -9.17
CA ALA A 373 -6.72 -7.22 -7.97
C ALA A 373 -5.85 -6.68 -6.85
N ALA A 374 -6.49 -6.00 -5.89
CA ALA A 374 -5.90 -5.55 -4.65
C ALA A 374 -6.77 -5.98 -3.46
N HIS A 375 -6.12 -6.40 -2.36
CA HIS A 375 -6.75 -6.75 -1.09
C HIS A 375 -6.11 -5.95 0.04
N MET A 376 -6.96 -5.48 0.96
CA MET A 376 -6.53 -4.76 2.15
C MET A 376 -7.32 -5.25 3.36
N VAL A 377 -6.62 -5.59 4.44
CA VAL A 377 -7.20 -6.01 5.72
C VAL A 377 -6.70 -5.08 6.82
N LEU A 378 -7.65 -4.57 7.59
CA LEU A 378 -7.41 -3.68 8.73
C LEU A 378 -8.00 -4.31 9.99
N ARG A 379 -7.33 -4.12 11.13
CA ARG A 379 -7.90 -4.39 12.45
C ARG A 379 -7.52 -3.26 13.40
N ARG A 380 -8.50 -2.74 14.15
CA ARG A 380 -8.29 -1.67 15.15
C ARG A 380 -7.53 -0.45 14.58
N GLY A 381 -7.86 -0.07 13.34
CA GLY A 381 -7.23 1.06 12.65
C GLY A 381 -5.76 0.85 12.22
N ARG A 382 -5.30 -0.41 12.14
CA ARG A 382 -3.97 -0.79 11.64
C ARG A 382 -4.08 -1.76 10.47
N CYS A 383 -3.25 -1.56 9.45
CA CYS A 383 -3.21 -2.42 8.27
C CYS A 383 -2.40 -3.67 8.59
N VAL A 384 -3.02 -4.85 8.45
CA VAL A 384 -2.34 -6.15 8.68
C VAL A 384 -1.96 -6.84 7.38
N LEU A 385 -2.67 -6.50 6.30
CA LEU A 385 -2.39 -6.99 4.96
C LEU A 385 -2.73 -5.90 3.95
N ALA A 386 -1.80 -5.64 3.04
CA ALA A 386 -2.06 -4.93 1.81
C ALA A 386 -1.31 -5.64 0.68
N HIS A 387 -2.03 -6.07 -0.34
CA HIS A 387 -1.46 -6.85 -1.42
C HIS A 387 -2.16 -6.52 -2.73
N ALA A 388 -1.42 -6.48 -3.82
CA ALA A 388 -1.96 -6.36 -5.16
C ALA A 388 -1.15 -7.23 -6.13
N ASP A 389 -1.83 -7.81 -7.11
CA ASP A 389 -1.23 -8.63 -8.16
C ASP A 389 -1.94 -8.39 -9.50
N GLY A 390 -1.29 -8.74 -10.60
CA GLY A 390 -1.77 -8.58 -11.96
C GLY A 390 -1.70 -7.15 -12.49
N PHE A 391 -2.59 -6.83 -13.42
CA PHE A 391 -2.53 -5.62 -14.25
C PHE A 391 -3.81 -4.79 -14.15
N ALA A 392 -3.65 -3.48 -13.91
CA ALA A 392 -4.69 -2.49 -14.12
C ALA A 392 -4.96 -2.25 -15.62
N ASN A 393 -4.01 -2.59 -16.49
CA ASN A 393 -4.20 -2.67 -17.93
C ASN A 393 -3.25 -3.71 -18.52
N VAL A 394 -3.81 -4.84 -18.94
CA VAL A 394 -3.08 -5.99 -19.50
C VAL A 394 -2.32 -5.61 -20.78
N ARG A 395 -2.94 -4.88 -21.71
CA ARG A 395 -2.31 -4.48 -22.99
C ARG A 395 -1.11 -3.54 -22.77
N ALA A 396 -1.26 -2.58 -21.87
CA ALA A 396 -0.20 -1.63 -21.53
C ALA A 396 0.78 -2.19 -20.47
N LYS A 397 0.61 -3.44 -20.01
CA LYS A 397 1.35 -4.06 -18.91
C LYS A 397 1.45 -3.18 -17.66
N ARG A 398 0.43 -2.37 -17.39
CA ARG A 398 0.41 -1.48 -16.22
C ARG A 398 0.00 -2.28 -15.00
N PRO A 399 0.83 -2.35 -13.94
CA PRO A 399 0.54 -3.16 -12.76
C PRO A 399 -0.72 -2.68 -12.04
N PHE A 400 -1.43 -3.62 -11.42
CA PHE A 400 -2.49 -3.31 -10.46
C PHE A 400 -1.84 -2.98 -9.11
N GLY A 401 -2.32 -1.93 -8.44
CA GLY A 401 -1.79 -1.51 -7.14
C GLY A 401 -2.88 -0.95 -6.24
N LEU A 402 -2.52 -0.64 -5.00
CA LEU A 402 -3.45 -0.12 -3.99
C LEU A 402 -4.04 1.26 -4.38
N ARG A 403 -3.32 2.02 -5.21
CA ARG A 403 -3.71 3.35 -5.71
C ARG A 403 -4.33 3.33 -7.10
N THR A 404 -4.62 2.14 -7.63
CA THR A 404 -5.38 1.97 -8.87
C THR A 404 -6.81 2.47 -8.67
N LEU A 405 -7.30 3.27 -9.62
CA LEU A 405 -8.66 3.80 -9.61
C LEU A 405 -9.61 2.76 -10.21
N CYS A 406 -10.53 2.26 -9.39
CA CYS A 406 -11.53 1.26 -9.77
C CYS A 406 -12.92 1.88 -9.83
N ARG A 407 -13.74 1.40 -10.75
CA ARG A 407 -15.17 1.74 -10.83
C ARG A 407 -15.89 1.08 -9.65
N LEU A 408 -16.61 1.88 -8.86
CA LEU A 408 -17.27 1.43 -7.65
C LEU A 408 -18.62 0.77 -7.93
N HIS A 409 -19.32 1.22 -8.97
CA HIS A 409 -20.69 0.80 -9.26
C HIS A 409 -21.54 0.82 -7.98
N GLY A 410 -22.11 -0.31 -7.56
CA GLY A 410 -22.89 -0.46 -6.33
C GLY A 410 -22.21 0.10 -5.07
N CYS A 411 -20.88 0.05 -4.95
CA CYS A 411 -20.12 0.64 -3.83
C CYS A 411 -20.19 2.18 -3.77
N THR A 412 -20.82 2.83 -4.75
CA THR A 412 -21.19 4.25 -4.69
C THR A 412 -22.32 4.51 -3.69
N LYS A 413 -23.28 3.57 -3.57
CA LYS A 413 -24.49 3.77 -2.76
C LYS A 413 -24.19 4.09 -1.29
N PRO A 414 -23.28 3.37 -0.60
CA PRO A 414 -22.96 3.64 0.80
C PRO A 414 -22.30 5.00 1.01
N LEU A 415 -21.53 5.48 0.05
CA LEU A 415 -20.94 6.82 0.10
C LEU A 415 -22.04 7.88 0.02
N VAL A 416 -22.94 7.78 -0.97
CA VAL A 416 -24.03 8.76 -1.15
C VAL A 416 -25.00 8.74 0.04
N ALA A 417 -25.34 7.56 0.56
CA ALA A 417 -26.16 7.41 1.74
C ALA A 417 -25.52 8.06 2.98
N ALA A 418 -24.22 7.83 3.20
CA ALA A 418 -23.50 8.46 4.32
C ALA A 418 -23.46 9.99 4.18
N ALA A 419 -23.20 10.52 2.98
CA ALA A 419 -23.23 11.96 2.74
C ALA A 419 -24.62 12.56 2.98
N PHE A 420 -25.69 11.89 2.55
CA PHE A 420 -27.07 12.29 2.85
C PHE A 420 -27.35 12.30 4.35
N LEU A 421 -26.87 11.31 5.10
CA LEU A 421 -27.03 11.25 6.55
C LEU A 421 -26.34 12.42 7.28
N THR A 422 -25.33 13.06 6.68
CA THR A 422 -24.79 14.32 7.23
C THR A 422 -25.80 15.46 7.20
N LEU A 423 -26.76 15.47 6.25
CA LEU A 423 -27.86 16.44 6.22
C LEU A 423 -28.88 16.15 7.32
N VAL A 424 -29.13 14.86 7.59
CA VAL A 424 -29.98 14.42 8.72
C VAL A 424 -29.37 14.88 10.04
N ASP A 425 -28.07 14.63 10.24
CA ASP A 425 -27.35 15.07 11.45
C ASP A 425 -27.33 16.59 11.62
N LYS A 426 -27.31 17.35 10.52
CA LYS A 426 -27.39 18.82 10.52
C LYS A 426 -28.82 19.34 10.67
N GLY A 427 -29.82 18.46 10.81
CA GLY A 427 -31.24 18.83 10.92
C GLY A 427 -31.81 19.47 9.65
N LYS A 428 -31.14 19.34 8.51
CA LYS A 428 -31.56 19.93 7.23
C LYS A 428 -32.68 19.13 6.57
N VAL A 429 -32.78 17.85 6.88
CA VAL A 429 -33.86 16.94 6.45
C VAL A 429 -34.24 15.99 7.58
N LYS A 430 -35.47 15.48 7.56
CA LYS A 430 -35.92 14.39 8.44
C LYS A 430 -36.16 13.13 7.61
N LEU A 431 -35.83 11.98 8.18
CA LEU A 431 -36.09 10.69 7.50
C LEU A 431 -37.58 10.43 7.23
N SER A 432 -38.47 11.03 8.02
CA SER A 432 -39.92 10.99 7.83
C SER A 432 -40.44 12.00 6.81
N ASP A 433 -39.60 12.94 6.32
CA ASP A 433 -40.05 13.91 5.35
C ASP A 433 -40.51 13.21 4.06
N PRO A 434 -41.58 13.70 3.43
CA PRO A 434 -42.02 13.18 2.15
C PRO A 434 -41.01 13.52 1.06
N ILE A 435 -40.81 12.61 0.11
CA ILE A 435 -39.86 12.83 -1.00
C ILE A 435 -40.29 14.05 -1.83
N SER A 436 -41.60 14.21 -2.05
CA SER A 436 -42.22 15.30 -2.81
C SER A 436 -41.97 16.70 -2.24
N LYS A 437 -41.47 16.83 -1.00
CA LYS A 437 -41.02 18.11 -0.43
C LYS A 437 -39.74 18.63 -1.09
N TYR A 438 -38.89 17.75 -1.62
CA TYR A 438 -37.56 18.12 -2.11
C TYR A 438 -37.41 17.96 -3.62
N ILE A 439 -38.05 16.94 -4.19
CA ILE A 439 -37.93 16.58 -5.61
C ILE A 439 -39.29 16.05 -6.11
N PRO A 440 -39.63 16.18 -7.40
CA PRO A 440 -40.82 15.54 -7.95
C PRO A 440 -40.80 14.03 -7.69
N PHE A 441 -41.93 13.46 -7.26
CA PHE A 441 -42.05 12.02 -6.99
C PHE A 441 -43.48 11.52 -7.14
N SER A 442 -43.65 10.40 -7.85
CA SER A 442 -44.95 9.79 -8.07
C SER A 442 -45.63 9.40 -6.76
N GLU A 443 -46.89 9.81 -6.62
CA GLU A 443 -47.80 9.38 -5.56
C GLU A 443 -48.82 8.38 -6.11
N GLU A 444 -48.48 7.70 -7.20
CA GLU A 444 -49.29 6.65 -7.81
C GLU A 444 -48.55 5.31 -7.84
N VAL A 445 -49.28 4.22 -7.68
CA VAL A 445 -48.78 2.84 -7.76
C VAL A 445 -49.58 2.06 -8.81
N SER A 446 -48.87 1.26 -9.59
CA SER A 446 -49.43 0.43 -10.66
C SER A 446 -50.40 -0.63 -10.10
N GLN A 447 -51.59 -0.80 -10.70
CA GLN A 447 -52.62 -1.73 -10.21
C GLN A 447 -52.44 -3.21 -10.65
N LYS A 448 -51.54 -3.55 -11.58
CA LYS A 448 -51.31 -4.93 -12.02
C LYS A 448 -49.90 -5.44 -11.71
N LYS A 449 -49.80 -6.60 -11.07
CA LYS A 449 -48.61 -7.47 -11.09
C LYS A 449 -48.71 -8.38 -12.31
N GLY A 450 -47.94 -8.13 -13.37
CA GLY A 450 -48.08 -8.92 -14.60
C GLY A 450 -46.80 -9.04 -15.42
N ARG A 451 -46.14 -10.21 -15.31
CA ARG A 451 -45.21 -10.71 -16.33
C ARG A 451 -46.00 -10.92 -17.65
N ARG A 452 -45.88 -10.02 -18.65
CA ARG A 452 -45.86 -10.32 -20.12
C ARG A 452 -46.00 -9.09 -21.04
N ARG A 453 -45.07 -9.03 -22.00
CA ARG A 453 -45.08 -8.66 -23.45
C ARG A 453 -46.06 -7.64 -24.10
N LYS A 454 -47.06 -7.01 -23.47
CA LYS A 454 -47.83 -5.91 -24.12
C LYS A 454 -47.74 -4.61 -23.31
N PRO A 455 -47.74 -3.42 -23.96
CA PRO A 455 -47.75 -2.13 -23.27
C PRO A 455 -49.12 -1.97 -22.63
N LEU A 456 -49.27 -2.40 -21.37
CA LEU A 456 -50.44 -2.03 -20.61
C LEU A 456 -50.30 -0.55 -20.25
N GLN A 457 -51.28 0.26 -20.64
CA GLN A 457 -51.69 1.36 -19.78
C GLN A 457 -52.04 0.74 -18.42
N LEU A 458 -51.05 0.68 -17.54
CA LEU A 458 -51.24 0.24 -16.18
C LEU A 458 -52.16 1.27 -15.55
N LYS A 459 -53.42 0.90 -15.30
CA LYS A 459 -54.27 1.69 -14.41
C LYS A 459 -53.45 1.91 -13.12
N ALA A 460 -53.22 3.16 -12.77
CA ALA A 460 -52.52 3.53 -11.55
C ALA A 460 -53.57 3.97 -10.51
N ARG A 461 -53.24 3.82 -9.23
CA ARG A 461 -54.02 4.40 -8.14
C ARG A 461 -53.12 5.23 -7.26
N LYS A 462 -53.72 6.16 -6.53
CA LYS A 462 -53.00 6.87 -5.46
C LYS A 462 -52.41 5.88 -4.45
N VAL A 463 -51.20 6.18 -3.99
CA VAL A 463 -50.56 5.49 -2.88
C VAL A 463 -51.38 5.69 -1.59
N LYS A 464 -51.44 4.64 -0.77
CA LYS A 464 -52.00 4.66 0.59
C LYS A 464 -51.01 5.26 1.58
N VAL A 465 -49.71 5.06 1.37
CA VAL A 465 -48.64 5.57 2.23
C VAL A 465 -47.78 6.56 1.45
N ARG A 466 -47.60 7.76 1.99
CA ARG A 466 -46.76 8.78 1.35
C ARG A 466 -45.29 8.32 1.31
N PRO A 467 -44.60 8.36 0.15
CA PRO A 467 -43.18 8.06 0.05
C PRO A 467 -42.32 8.99 0.91
N THR A 468 -41.36 8.45 1.66
CA THR A 468 -40.48 9.23 2.56
C THR A 468 -38.99 9.03 2.23
N LEU A 469 -38.13 9.92 2.74
CA LEU A 469 -36.68 9.77 2.59
C LEU A 469 -36.15 8.47 3.24
N ARG A 470 -36.78 8.00 4.33
CA ARG A 470 -36.49 6.68 4.90
C ARG A 470 -36.75 5.57 3.89
N HIS A 471 -37.86 5.63 3.15
CA HIS A 471 -38.18 4.62 2.13
C HIS A 471 -37.11 4.56 1.02
N LEU A 472 -36.44 5.68 0.70
CA LEU A 472 -35.33 5.66 -0.24
C LEU A 472 -34.09 4.93 0.34
N LEU A 473 -33.68 5.23 1.57
CA LEU A 473 -32.52 4.56 2.20
C LEU A 473 -32.76 3.07 2.43
N THR A 474 -34.01 2.68 2.67
CA THR A 474 -34.40 1.28 2.87
C THR A 474 -34.81 0.56 1.58
N MET A 475 -34.70 1.21 0.41
CA MET A 475 -35.11 0.63 -0.88
C MET A 475 -36.57 0.13 -0.88
N THR A 476 -37.45 0.82 -0.15
CA THR A 476 -38.88 0.49 -0.02
C THR A 476 -39.77 1.58 -0.61
N ALA A 477 -39.22 2.52 -1.39
CA ALA A 477 -40.00 3.63 -1.97
C ALA A 477 -40.90 3.21 -3.16
N GLY A 478 -40.85 1.95 -3.59
CA GLY A 478 -41.66 1.43 -4.70
C GLY A 478 -41.03 1.60 -6.09
N LEU A 479 -39.79 2.12 -6.19
CA LEU A 479 -39.01 2.15 -7.42
C LEU A 479 -38.44 0.77 -7.77
N GLN A 480 -37.98 0.59 -9.01
CA GLN A 480 -37.38 -0.69 -9.48
C GLN A 480 -36.23 -0.47 -10.46
N TYR A 481 -35.36 -1.47 -10.65
CA TYR A 481 -34.43 -1.53 -11.79
C TYR A 481 -34.98 -2.36 -12.97
N GLN A 482 -35.87 -3.31 -12.71
CA GLN A 482 -36.11 -4.45 -13.62
C GLN A 482 -37.07 -4.18 -14.79
N ASP A 483 -38.05 -3.29 -14.63
CA ASP A 483 -38.92 -2.92 -15.75
C ASP A 483 -38.30 -1.81 -16.60
N CYS A 484 -37.37 -2.19 -17.46
CA CYS A 484 -36.72 -1.27 -18.38
C CYS A 484 -37.71 -0.51 -19.29
N ARG A 485 -38.98 -0.96 -19.43
CA ARG A 485 -39.97 -0.27 -20.27
C ARG A 485 -40.53 0.99 -19.64
N ALA A 486 -40.87 0.95 -18.35
CA ALA A 486 -41.35 2.14 -17.63
C ALA A 486 -40.34 3.29 -17.72
N TYR A 487 -39.05 2.95 -17.67
CA TYR A 487 -37.96 3.93 -17.75
C TYR A 487 -37.36 4.07 -19.15
N ALA A 488 -37.88 3.39 -20.17
CA ALA A 488 -37.25 3.30 -21.50
C ALA A 488 -37.02 4.66 -22.15
N LYS A 489 -37.95 5.61 -21.96
CA LYS A 489 -37.80 6.99 -22.45
C LYS A 489 -36.61 7.68 -21.80
N THR A 490 -36.53 7.63 -20.47
CA THR A 490 -35.41 8.19 -19.69
C THR A 490 -34.10 7.53 -20.10
N MET A 491 -34.05 6.20 -20.18
CA MET A 491 -32.82 5.46 -20.53
C MET A 491 -32.35 5.76 -21.95
N ARG A 492 -33.28 5.84 -22.91
CA ARG A 492 -32.96 6.24 -24.28
C ARG A 492 -32.46 7.67 -24.35
N GLY A 493 -33.08 8.58 -23.60
CA GLY A 493 -32.64 9.97 -23.48
C GLY A 493 -31.24 10.09 -22.89
N ILE A 494 -30.87 9.25 -21.92
CA ILE A 494 -29.50 9.14 -21.40
C ILE A 494 -28.58 8.65 -22.51
N GLN A 495 -28.87 7.51 -23.14
CA GLN A 495 -28.02 6.92 -24.20
C GLN A 495 -27.80 7.91 -25.37
N GLN A 496 -28.84 8.62 -25.80
CA GLN A 496 -28.77 9.64 -26.84
C GLN A 496 -28.19 10.98 -26.36
N ARG A 497 -27.71 11.07 -25.12
CA ARG A 497 -27.14 12.27 -24.49
C ARG A 497 -28.09 13.47 -24.45
N GLN A 498 -29.40 13.24 -24.49
CA GLN A 498 -30.43 14.26 -24.31
C GLN A 498 -30.62 14.56 -22.81
N ILE A 499 -30.51 13.53 -21.96
CA ILE A 499 -30.49 13.65 -20.50
C ILE A 499 -29.04 13.61 -20.05
N LYS A 500 -28.56 14.70 -19.44
CA LYS A 500 -27.15 14.88 -19.02
C LYS A 500 -26.96 15.16 -17.54
N THR A 501 -28.05 15.33 -16.79
CA THR A 501 -28.01 15.71 -15.37
C THR A 501 -28.75 14.68 -14.52
N LEU A 502 -28.34 14.58 -13.25
CA LEU A 502 -29.03 13.74 -12.27
C LEU A 502 -30.48 14.20 -12.07
N ALA A 503 -30.73 15.51 -12.07
CA ALA A 503 -32.08 16.08 -11.99
C ALA A 503 -33.00 15.56 -13.10
N ALA A 504 -32.62 15.69 -14.37
CA ALA A 504 -33.45 15.26 -15.49
C ALA A 504 -33.66 13.73 -15.52
N MET A 505 -32.65 12.96 -15.11
CA MET A 505 -32.80 11.51 -14.92
C MET A 505 -33.83 11.21 -13.84
N CYS A 506 -33.67 11.80 -12.65
CA CYS A 506 -34.57 11.57 -11.52
C CYS A 506 -36.00 12.04 -11.82
N GLU A 507 -36.21 13.15 -12.50
CA GLU A 507 -37.54 13.60 -12.94
C GLU A 507 -38.23 12.56 -13.84
N GLY A 508 -37.52 12.06 -14.85
CA GLY A 508 -38.05 11.03 -15.74
C GLY A 508 -38.36 9.71 -15.04
N LEU A 509 -37.54 9.32 -14.05
CA LEU A 509 -37.78 8.14 -13.21
C LEU A 509 -38.97 8.35 -12.26
N ALA A 510 -39.07 9.53 -11.66
CA ALA A 510 -40.04 9.85 -10.63
C ALA A 510 -41.44 10.13 -11.19
N ALA A 511 -41.55 10.44 -12.49
CA ALA A 511 -42.82 10.59 -13.19
C ALA A 511 -43.54 9.27 -13.48
N GLN A 512 -42.86 8.13 -13.34
CA GLN A 512 -43.49 6.82 -13.58
C GLN A 512 -44.26 6.35 -12.34
N PRO A 513 -45.42 5.65 -12.52
CA PRO A 513 -46.08 4.97 -11.41
C PRO A 513 -45.13 4.01 -10.70
N LEU A 514 -45.23 3.97 -9.36
CA LEU A 514 -44.45 3.05 -8.54
C LEU A 514 -44.86 1.60 -8.82
N GLN A 515 -43.92 0.68 -8.68
CA GLN A 515 -44.17 -0.76 -8.83
C GLN A 515 -44.91 -1.31 -7.61
N ASN A 516 -44.48 -0.88 -6.42
CA ASN A 516 -45.00 -1.35 -5.14
C ASN A 516 -45.44 -0.16 -4.29
N GLU A 517 -46.36 -0.43 -3.36
CA GLU A 517 -46.81 0.55 -2.39
C GLU A 517 -45.61 1.00 -1.53
N PRO A 518 -45.37 2.30 -1.32
CA PRO A 518 -44.27 2.77 -0.49
C PRO A 518 -44.31 2.13 0.90
N GLY A 519 -43.18 1.54 1.27
CA GLY A 519 -43.03 0.84 2.54
C GLY A 519 -43.71 -0.53 2.56
N SER A 520 -44.19 -1.13 1.47
CA SER A 520 -44.78 -2.47 1.53
C SER A 520 -43.76 -3.61 1.42
N CYS A 521 -42.67 -3.39 0.67
CA CYS A 521 -41.62 -4.40 0.44
C CYS A 521 -40.31 -3.74 0.03
N TYR A 522 -39.22 -4.49 0.15
CA TYR A 522 -37.92 -4.10 -0.37
C TYR A 522 -37.84 -4.36 -1.88
N THR A 523 -37.31 -3.41 -2.64
CA THR A 523 -37.04 -3.54 -4.07
C THR A 523 -35.76 -2.78 -4.40
N TYR A 524 -34.71 -3.53 -4.74
CA TYR A 524 -33.44 -2.92 -5.15
C TYR A 524 -33.64 -2.08 -6.42
N SER A 525 -33.32 -0.79 -6.35
CA SER A 525 -33.82 0.21 -7.31
C SER A 525 -33.00 1.50 -7.34
N PHE A 526 -33.43 2.46 -8.18
CA PHE A 526 -32.88 3.82 -8.29
C PHE A 526 -33.07 4.71 -7.04
N CYS A 527 -33.44 4.17 -5.88
CA CYS A 527 -33.66 4.98 -4.68
C CYS A 527 -32.42 5.78 -4.27
N THR A 528 -31.21 5.25 -4.47
CA THR A 528 -29.99 5.98 -4.13
C THR A 528 -29.66 7.11 -5.11
N ASP A 529 -30.07 7.00 -6.38
CA ASP A 529 -30.01 8.13 -7.32
C ASP A 529 -30.94 9.26 -6.86
N MET A 530 -32.14 8.92 -6.39
CA MET A 530 -33.06 9.90 -5.79
C MET A 530 -32.48 10.54 -4.53
N ILE A 531 -31.79 9.78 -3.67
CA ILE A 531 -31.07 10.35 -2.51
C ILE A 531 -30.02 11.35 -2.98
N GLY A 532 -29.24 11.00 -4.01
CA GLY A 532 -28.29 11.93 -4.62
C GLY A 532 -28.96 13.21 -5.10
N ARG A 533 -30.13 13.11 -5.75
CA ARG A 533 -30.88 14.29 -6.21
C ARG A 533 -31.46 15.11 -5.06
N VAL A 534 -31.91 14.49 -3.98
CA VAL A 534 -32.32 15.18 -2.75
C VAL A 534 -31.13 15.94 -2.15
N CYS A 535 -29.93 15.35 -2.12
CA CYS A 535 -28.72 16.06 -1.69
C CYS A 535 -28.47 17.32 -2.53
N GLU A 536 -28.65 17.25 -3.85
CA GLU A 536 -28.53 18.43 -4.72
C GLU A 536 -29.58 19.50 -4.39
N ALA A 537 -30.84 19.08 -4.21
CA ALA A 537 -31.94 19.99 -3.90
C ALA A 537 -31.75 20.72 -2.57
N VAL A 538 -31.33 20.00 -1.53
CA VAL A 538 -31.15 20.55 -0.17
C VAL A 538 -29.89 21.40 -0.06
N SER A 539 -28.81 21.01 -0.73
CA SER A 539 -27.52 21.70 -0.61
C SER A 539 -27.33 22.85 -1.60
N GLY A 540 -28.12 22.89 -2.67
CA GLY A 540 -27.92 23.81 -3.81
C GLY A 540 -26.63 23.52 -4.61
N LYS A 541 -25.96 22.39 -4.34
CA LYS A 541 -24.70 22.01 -4.98
C LYS A 541 -24.92 20.78 -5.85
N ARG A 542 -24.20 20.69 -6.96
CA ARG A 542 -24.09 19.46 -7.75
C ARG A 542 -23.56 18.30 -6.88
N LEU A 543 -24.01 17.07 -7.13
CA LEU A 543 -23.77 15.94 -6.23
C LEU A 543 -22.27 15.71 -5.94
N ASP A 544 -21.40 15.83 -6.93
CA ASP A 544 -19.95 15.70 -6.76
C ASP A 544 -19.37 16.74 -5.78
N LYS A 545 -19.82 18.00 -5.86
CA LYS A 545 -19.38 19.08 -4.96
C LYS A 545 -19.94 18.90 -3.55
N PHE A 546 -21.19 18.46 -3.44
CA PHE A 546 -21.77 18.11 -2.16
C PHE A 546 -20.98 16.96 -1.50
N MET A 547 -20.79 15.84 -2.20
CA MET A 547 -20.01 14.69 -1.75
C MET A 547 -18.59 15.08 -1.31
N GLN A 548 -17.91 15.92 -2.11
CA GLN A 548 -16.56 16.40 -1.79
C GLN A 548 -16.52 17.09 -0.43
N SER A 549 -17.44 18.03 -0.19
CA SER A 549 -17.47 18.84 1.04
C SER A 549 -18.06 18.10 2.25
N ALA A 550 -19.06 17.25 2.04
CA ALA A 550 -19.79 16.58 3.12
C ALA A 550 -19.11 15.31 3.62
N LEU A 551 -18.37 14.60 2.75
CA LEU A 551 -17.85 13.27 3.05
C LEU A 551 -16.37 13.09 2.66
N LEU A 552 -16.01 13.33 1.39
CA LEU A 552 -14.72 12.87 0.86
C LEU A 552 -13.53 13.65 1.42
N ALA A 553 -13.58 14.99 1.41
CA ALA A 553 -12.49 15.81 1.94
C ALA A 553 -12.30 15.63 3.46
N PRO A 554 -13.36 15.64 4.30
CA PRO A 554 -13.23 15.36 5.73
C PRO A 554 -12.67 13.97 6.07
N LEU A 555 -12.88 12.97 5.20
CA LEU A 555 -12.31 11.63 5.33
C LEU A 555 -10.90 11.51 4.75
N GLY A 556 -10.41 12.52 4.03
CA GLY A 556 -9.13 12.47 3.33
C GLY A 556 -9.14 11.52 2.12
N MET A 557 -10.29 11.32 1.49
CA MET A 557 -10.47 10.51 0.28
C MET A 557 -10.15 11.33 -0.97
N GLN A 558 -8.85 11.48 -1.24
CA GLN A 558 -8.33 12.39 -2.29
C GLN A 558 -8.36 11.80 -3.70
N ASP A 559 -8.69 10.53 -3.84
CA ASP A 559 -8.71 9.72 -5.04
C ASP A 559 -10.07 9.01 -5.23
N THR A 560 -11.14 9.69 -4.81
CA THR A 560 -12.53 9.27 -5.01
C THR A 560 -13.31 10.35 -5.77
N TYR A 561 -13.98 9.99 -6.87
CA TYR A 561 -14.61 10.95 -7.79
C TYR A 561 -15.82 10.35 -8.49
N PHE A 562 -16.77 11.17 -8.96
CA PHE A 562 -17.64 10.72 -10.05
C PHE A 562 -16.93 10.81 -11.41
N GLU A 563 -16.12 11.85 -11.61
CA GLU A 563 -15.30 12.03 -12.81
C GLU A 563 -13.82 12.12 -12.44
N VAL A 564 -13.00 11.22 -12.98
CA VAL A 564 -11.55 11.19 -12.71
C VAL A 564 -10.88 12.39 -13.38
N PRO A 565 -10.09 13.21 -12.63
CA PRO A 565 -9.34 14.31 -13.20
C PRO A 565 -8.41 13.84 -14.33
N ALA A 566 -8.26 14.64 -15.39
CA ALA A 566 -7.49 14.29 -16.58
C ALA A 566 -6.07 13.75 -16.27
N LYS A 567 -5.35 14.42 -15.36
CA LYS A 567 -4.01 14.02 -14.90
C LYS A 567 -3.95 12.68 -14.16
N LYS A 568 -5.08 12.19 -13.63
CA LYS A 568 -5.17 10.95 -12.85
C LYS A 568 -5.72 9.76 -13.66
N ARG A 569 -6.22 9.96 -14.89
CA ARG A 569 -6.78 8.88 -15.73
C ARG A 569 -5.79 7.75 -16.02
N LYS A 570 -4.48 8.04 -16.00
CA LYS A 570 -3.41 7.04 -16.11
C LYS A 570 -3.40 5.99 -14.98
N ARG A 571 -4.23 6.13 -13.94
CA ARG A 571 -4.42 5.14 -12.86
C ARG A 571 -5.71 4.35 -12.95
N GLU A 572 -6.60 4.64 -13.90
CA GLU A 572 -7.87 3.93 -14.07
C GLU A 572 -7.64 2.48 -14.49
N ALA A 573 -8.19 1.52 -13.77
CA ALA A 573 -8.20 0.14 -14.22
C ALA A 573 -9.12 -0.05 -15.43
N VAL A 574 -8.67 -0.84 -16.40
CA VAL A 574 -9.50 -1.32 -17.51
C VAL A 574 -10.45 -2.38 -16.96
N LEU A 575 -11.68 -2.35 -17.42
CA LEU A 575 -12.69 -3.35 -17.07
C LEU A 575 -12.59 -4.53 -18.05
N TYR A 576 -12.49 -5.74 -17.53
CA TYR A 576 -12.31 -6.96 -18.33
C TYR A 576 -13.48 -7.92 -18.15
N ASP A 577 -13.84 -8.62 -19.22
CA ASP A 577 -14.64 -9.84 -19.18
C ASP A 577 -13.72 -11.04 -19.39
N CYS A 578 -13.46 -11.74 -18.30
CA CYS A 578 -12.58 -12.90 -18.23
C CYS A 578 -13.41 -14.16 -18.44
N GLN A 579 -13.80 -14.46 -19.68
CA GLN A 579 -14.54 -15.68 -19.99
C GLN A 579 -13.61 -16.88 -20.16
N ARG A 580 -14.12 -18.08 -19.86
CA ARG A 580 -13.40 -19.34 -20.12
C ARG A 580 -13.45 -19.66 -21.62
N SER A 581 -12.29 -19.83 -22.25
CA SER A 581 -12.15 -20.22 -23.66
C SER A 581 -11.00 -21.23 -23.80
N GLY A 582 -11.27 -22.38 -24.43
CA GLY A 582 -10.23 -23.41 -24.65
C GLY A 582 -9.59 -23.98 -23.37
N GLY A 583 -10.32 -24.01 -22.25
CA GLY A 583 -9.82 -24.52 -20.96
C GLY A 583 -9.11 -23.50 -20.05
N SER A 584 -8.78 -22.32 -20.57
CA SER A 584 -8.15 -21.21 -19.81
C SER A 584 -9.05 -19.97 -19.79
N TYR A 585 -8.81 -19.04 -18.87
CA TYR A 585 -9.49 -17.74 -18.88
C TYR A 585 -8.69 -16.72 -19.66
N VAL A 586 -9.37 -15.89 -20.45
CA VAL A 586 -8.72 -14.83 -21.22
C VAL A 586 -9.38 -13.48 -20.87
N PRO A 587 -8.63 -12.52 -20.29
CA PRO A 587 -9.16 -11.20 -20.00
C PRO A 587 -9.39 -10.43 -21.29
N LYS A 588 -10.66 -10.32 -21.72
CA LYS A 588 -11.06 -9.48 -22.86
C LYS A 588 -11.49 -8.12 -22.34
N VAL A 589 -11.04 -7.04 -22.98
CA VAL A 589 -11.52 -5.70 -22.60
C VAL A 589 -13.04 -5.68 -22.74
N TRP A 590 -13.73 -5.27 -21.68
CA TRP A 590 -15.15 -4.99 -21.75
C TRP A 590 -15.35 -3.71 -22.57
N SER A 591 -15.56 -3.87 -23.88
CA SER A 591 -15.78 -2.76 -24.81
C SER A 591 -17.25 -2.60 -25.12
N GLN A 592 -17.77 -1.39 -24.95
CA GLN A 592 -18.99 -0.94 -25.62
C GLN A 592 -18.75 0.42 -26.31
N PRO A 593 -19.50 0.75 -27.38
CA PRO A 593 -19.11 1.78 -28.36
C PRO A 593 -19.18 3.23 -27.87
N GLU A 594 -19.71 3.53 -26.69
CA GLU A 594 -20.04 4.90 -26.29
C GLU A 594 -19.41 5.31 -24.96
N LYS A 595 -18.80 6.51 -24.92
CA LYS A 595 -18.31 7.13 -23.66
C LYS A 595 -19.51 7.33 -22.72
N ALA A 596 -19.35 6.90 -21.47
CA ALA A 596 -20.31 7.11 -20.39
C ALA A 596 -20.84 8.55 -20.37
N VAL A 597 -22.16 8.69 -20.23
CA VAL A 597 -22.81 9.99 -20.10
C VAL A 597 -22.51 10.51 -18.70
N PRO A 598 -22.07 11.77 -18.53
CA PRO A 598 -21.55 12.30 -17.27
C PRO A 598 -22.67 12.62 -16.27
N ILE A 599 -23.57 11.67 -16.02
CA ILE A 599 -24.57 11.75 -14.97
C ILE A 599 -23.93 11.26 -13.68
N MET A 600 -24.05 12.04 -12.62
CA MET A 600 -23.54 11.70 -11.29
C MET A 600 -24.49 10.68 -10.62
N SER A 601 -24.53 9.45 -11.11
CA SER A 601 -25.43 8.39 -10.60
C SER A 601 -25.02 7.96 -9.18
N GLY A 602 -25.85 8.29 -8.19
CA GLY A 602 -25.65 7.82 -6.82
C GLY A 602 -25.91 6.32 -6.64
N GLY A 603 -26.67 5.71 -7.55
CA GLY A 603 -26.95 4.29 -7.59
C GLY A 603 -25.82 3.44 -8.19
N GLY A 604 -24.77 4.02 -8.77
CA GLY A 604 -23.67 3.22 -9.31
C GLY A 604 -23.91 2.66 -10.70
N GLY A 605 -24.66 3.37 -11.56
CA GLY A 605 -24.59 3.21 -13.01
C GLY A 605 -25.04 1.86 -13.60
N ILE A 606 -26.00 1.19 -12.95
CA ILE A 606 -26.56 -0.12 -13.36
C ILE A 606 -27.14 -0.15 -14.79
N LEU A 607 -27.33 1.00 -15.42
CA LEU A 607 -28.02 1.13 -16.70
C LEU A 607 -27.21 0.68 -17.92
N THR A 608 -25.89 0.77 -17.87
CA THR A 608 -25.03 0.43 -19.02
C THR A 608 -23.76 -0.32 -18.64
N TYR A 609 -23.49 -0.55 -17.35
CA TYR A 609 -22.16 -0.96 -16.82
C TYR A 609 -20.98 -0.03 -17.22
N ASN A 610 -21.20 0.95 -18.10
CA ASN A 610 -20.24 1.97 -18.49
C ASN A 610 -20.30 3.17 -17.55
N ASP A 611 -21.44 3.42 -16.90
CA ASP A 611 -21.53 4.35 -15.80
C ASP A 611 -20.91 3.70 -14.55
N PRO A 612 -19.77 4.22 -14.06
CA PRO A 612 -19.09 3.66 -12.90
C PRO A 612 -19.74 4.08 -11.58
N GLY A 613 -20.73 4.99 -11.59
CA GLY A 613 -21.07 5.82 -10.45
C GLY A 613 -19.84 6.63 -10.04
N MET A 614 -19.22 6.22 -8.94
CA MET A 614 -17.94 6.78 -8.51
C MET A 614 -16.76 5.87 -8.84
N TRP A 615 -15.57 6.48 -8.91
CA TRP A 615 -14.26 5.85 -8.89
C TRP A 615 -13.68 5.99 -7.49
N SER A 616 -12.89 5.01 -7.05
CA SER A 616 -12.08 5.12 -5.83
C SER A 616 -10.85 4.24 -5.90
N THR A 617 -9.94 4.43 -4.94
CA THR A 617 -8.89 3.46 -4.60
C THR A 617 -9.32 2.61 -3.40
N ILE A 618 -8.65 1.47 -3.20
CA ILE A 618 -8.88 0.61 -2.02
C ILE A 618 -8.50 1.36 -0.73
N GLU A 619 -7.44 2.18 -0.79
CA GLU A 619 -6.94 3.00 0.32
C GLU A 619 -7.94 4.06 0.77
N ASP A 620 -8.60 4.74 -0.17
CA ASP A 620 -9.62 5.74 0.19
C ASP A 620 -10.89 5.07 0.70
N TYR A 621 -11.31 3.95 0.11
CA TYR A 621 -12.48 3.24 0.58
C TYR A 621 -12.27 2.66 1.99
N ALA A 622 -11.04 2.28 2.35
CA ALA A 622 -10.67 1.92 3.72
C ALA A 622 -10.93 3.03 4.74
N LYS A 623 -10.70 4.30 4.38
CA LYS A 623 -11.01 5.45 5.25
C LYS A 623 -12.51 5.59 5.49
N PHE A 624 -13.32 5.36 4.46
CA PHE A 624 -14.78 5.29 4.60
C PHE A 624 -15.22 4.15 5.51
N CYS A 625 -14.73 2.93 5.28
CA CYS A 625 -15.04 1.77 6.13
C CYS A 625 -14.64 2.01 7.58
N HIS A 626 -13.50 2.65 7.84
CA HIS A 626 -13.04 2.98 9.19
C HIS A 626 -13.97 3.97 9.92
N MET A 627 -14.55 4.94 9.20
CA MET A 627 -15.51 5.88 9.78
C MET A 627 -16.75 5.18 10.34
N LEU A 628 -17.14 4.01 9.80
CA LEU A 628 -18.33 3.28 10.23
C LEU A 628 -18.29 2.80 11.70
N PHE A 629 -17.11 2.71 12.31
CA PHE A 629 -16.99 2.33 13.73
C PHE A 629 -17.44 3.44 14.68
N THR A 630 -17.11 4.70 14.41
CA THR A 630 -17.24 5.81 15.38
C THR A 630 -17.91 7.07 14.82
N GLY A 631 -18.11 7.14 13.50
CA GLY A 631 -18.55 8.35 12.80
C GLY A 631 -17.46 9.39 12.63
N LYS A 632 -16.19 9.08 12.94
CA LYS A 632 -15.05 9.99 12.81
C LYS A 632 -14.09 9.51 11.71
N SER A 633 -13.43 10.46 11.06
CA SER A 633 -12.25 10.18 10.25
C SER A 633 -11.07 9.78 11.12
N ARG A 634 -10.02 9.25 10.51
CA ARG A 634 -8.78 8.90 11.22
C ARG A 634 -8.11 10.13 11.88
N SER A 635 -8.24 11.30 11.27
CA SER A 635 -7.74 12.57 11.82
C SER A 635 -8.57 13.10 13.00
N GLY A 636 -9.68 12.43 13.35
CA GLY A 636 -10.57 12.81 14.44
C GLY A 636 -11.76 13.67 14.01
N ALA A 637 -11.81 14.14 12.75
CA ALA A 637 -12.94 14.93 12.25
C ALA A 637 -14.25 14.13 12.29
N ARG A 638 -15.29 14.68 12.91
CA ARG A 638 -16.60 14.03 13.01
C ARG A 638 -17.39 14.18 11.71
N ILE A 639 -17.79 13.07 11.13
CA ILE A 639 -18.60 12.98 9.90
C ILE A 639 -20.06 12.73 10.24
N LEU A 640 -20.31 11.73 11.10
CA LEU A 640 -21.64 11.35 11.56
C LEU A 640 -21.72 11.42 13.10
N ARG A 641 -22.89 11.76 13.61
CA ARG A 641 -23.20 11.74 15.05
C ARG A 641 -23.24 10.29 15.57
N PRO A 642 -22.89 10.04 16.83
CA PRO A 642 -22.92 8.70 17.42
C PRO A 642 -24.26 7.97 17.25
N GLU A 643 -25.38 8.70 17.32
CA GLU A 643 -26.74 8.15 17.18
C GLU A 643 -26.98 7.64 15.76
N THR A 644 -26.52 8.41 14.76
CA THR A 644 -26.61 8.02 13.35
C THR A 644 -25.73 6.81 13.07
N VAL A 645 -24.50 6.77 13.62
CA VAL A 645 -23.63 5.59 13.54
C VAL A 645 -24.30 4.37 14.17
N LYS A 646 -24.92 4.52 15.36
CA LYS A 646 -25.68 3.44 16.02
C LYS A 646 -26.81 2.93 15.12
N ALA A 647 -27.52 3.82 14.41
CA ALA A 647 -28.57 3.45 13.47
C ALA A 647 -28.05 2.68 12.24
N LEU A 648 -26.82 2.93 11.78
CA LEU A 648 -26.21 2.16 10.68
C LEU A 648 -26.07 0.67 11.01
N TRP A 649 -25.90 0.35 12.29
CA TRP A 649 -25.73 -1.01 12.80
C TRP A 649 -27.04 -1.64 13.29
N SER A 650 -28.19 -1.08 12.90
CA SER A 650 -29.52 -1.57 13.24
C SER A 650 -30.26 -2.02 11.97
N ASP A 651 -31.08 -3.07 12.08
CA ASP A 651 -31.89 -3.53 10.96
C ASP A 651 -33.02 -2.55 10.65
N SER A 652 -32.87 -1.85 9.54
CA SER A 652 -33.83 -0.84 9.08
C SER A 652 -35.06 -1.45 8.42
N LEU A 653 -35.07 -2.77 8.18
CA LEU A 653 -36.20 -3.50 7.62
C LEU A 653 -36.92 -4.39 8.64
N ALA A 654 -36.54 -4.37 9.92
CA ALA A 654 -37.06 -5.26 10.97
C ALA A 654 -38.60 -5.32 11.03
N LYS A 655 -39.27 -4.17 10.82
CA LYS A 655 -40.73 -4.05 10.85
C LYS A 655 -41.46 -4.80 9.71
N TYR A 656 -40.76 -5.19 8.65
CA TYR A 656 -41.35 -5.89 7.50
C TYR A 656 -41.41 -7.41 7.70
N GLY A 657 -40.80 -7.92 8.77
CA GLY A 657 -40.74 -9.35 9.06
C GLY A 657 -39.82 -10.12 8.11
N GLN A 658 -39.50 -11.34 8.49
CA GLN A 658 -38.72 -12.30 7.70
C GLN A 658 -39.53 -13.58 7.58
N LYS A 659 -40.00 -13.94 6.39
CA LYS A 659 -40.39 -15.34 6.15
C LYS A 659 -39.09 -16.09 5.93
N ASP A 660 -38.70 -16.98 6.85
CA ASP A 660 -37.49 -17.85 6.81
C ASP A 660 -36.11 -17.23 7.17
N GLY A 661 -36.07 -15.99 7.66
CA GLY A 661 -34.81 -15.30 8.00
C GLY A 661 -34.20 -14.47 6.86
N ARG A 662 -34.83 -14.46 5.68
CA ARG A 662 -34.37 -13.71 4.50
C ARG A 662 -35.09 -12.37 4.36
N LEU A 663 -34.40 -11.38 3.77
CA LEU A 663 -34.99 -10.10 3.40
C LEU A 663 -36.07 -10.31 2.31
N PRO A 664 -37.32 -9.86 2.53
CA PRO A 664 -38.40 -10.01 1.55
C PRO A 664 -38.15 -9.07 0.35
N GLY A 665 -37.57 -9.60 -0.73
CA GLY A 665 -37.49 -8.84 -2.00
C GLY A 665 -36.38 -9.20 -2.97
N TRP A 666 -35.36 -9.98 -2.58
CA TRP A 666 -34.43 -10.56 -3.59
C TRP A 666 -35.10 -11.69 -4.38
N HIS A 667 -36.06 -12.40 -3.77
CA HIS A 667 -36.71 -13.58 -4.36
C HIS A 667 -38.00 -13.28 -5.13
N ASP A 668 -38.60 -12.10 -4.94
CA ASP A 668 -39.96 -11.85 -5.45
C ASP A 668 -39.98 -11.28 -6.88
N ALA A 669 -38.88 -10.71 -7.34
CA ALA A 669 -38.81 -10.09 -8.65
C ALA A 669 -38.34 -11.09 -9.75
N ASP A 670 -37.40 -11.99 -9.41
CA ASP A 670 -36.84 -12.97 -10.35
C ASP A 670 -37.48 -14.36 -10.29
N GLY A 671 -38.40 -14.61 -9.35
CA GLY A 671 -38.96 -15.95 -9.13
C GLY A 671 -37.94 -16.90 -8.49
N LYS A 672 -38.37 -18.13 -8.21
CA LYS A 672 -37.59 -19.17 -7.51
C LYS A 672 -36.28 -19.50 -8.25
N ALA A 673 -35.23 -18.70 -8.09
CA ALA A 673 -33.89 -19.06 -8.49
C ALA A 673 -33.38 -20.12 -7.50
N LYS A 674 -33.21 -21.36 -7.96
CA LYS A 674 -32.41 -22.36 -7.24
C LYS A 674 -30.96 -21.85 -7.21
N GLY A 675 -30.40 -21.61 -6.02
CA GLY A 675 -28.94 -21.50 -5.85
C GLY A 675 -28.32 -20.12 -5.55
N GLY A 676 -29.06 -19.14 -5.04
CA GLY A 676 -28.49 -17.82 -4.71
C GLY A 676 -29.02 -17.24 -3.39
N HIS A 677 -28.62 -17.82 -2.26
CA HIS A 677 -28.94 -17.24 -0.95
C HIS A 677 -27.75 -16.42 -0.44
N TRP A 678 -27.97 -15.14 -0.14
CA TRP A 678 -27.03 -14.32 0.60
C TRP A 678 -27.39 -14.42 2.09
N ASP A 679 -26.46 -14.90 2.92
CA ASP A 679 -26.70 -15.25 4.33
C ASP A 679 -26.86 -14.04 5.30
N TYR A 680 -27.18 -12.84 4.78
CA TYR A 680 -27.32 -11.62 5.59
C TYR A 680 -28.77 -11.44 6.07
N THR A 681 -28.92 -11.02 7.32
CA THR A 681 -30.23 -10.99 7.99
C THR A 681 -30.94 -9.65 7.94
N GLY A 682 -30.28 -8.56 7.58
CA GLY A 682 -30.83 -7.21 7.66
C GLY A 682 -30.27 -6.22 6.65
N TRP A 683 -30.76 -4.98 6.75
CA TRP A 683 -30.41 -3.88 5.87
C TRP A 683 -30.11 -2.61 6.66
N SER A 684 -29.03 -1.93 6.32
CA SER A 684 -28.60 -0.68 6.95
C SER A 684 -29.16 0.55 6.23
N LEU A 685 -29.23 1.68 6.93
CA LEU A 685 -29.44 3.00 6.32
C LEU A 685 -28.33 3.40 5.33
N LEU A 686 -27.21 2.68 5.26
CA LEU A 686 -26.16 2.88 4.24
C LEU A 686 -26.48 2.26 2.87
N ASN A 687 -27.67 1.70 2.67
CA ASN A 687 -27.95 0.85 1.51
C ASN A 687 -27.00 -0.37 1.43
N THR A 688 -26.72 -1.00 2.57
CA THR A 688 -25.82 -2.15 2.71
C THR A 688 -26.50 -3.32 3.40
N HIS A 689 -26.00 -4.53 3.15
CA HIS A 689 -26.40 -5.70 3.91
C HIS A 689 -25.81 -5.65 5.32
N LEU A 690 -26.58 -6.13 6.30
CA LEU A 690 -26.21 -6.21 7.70
C LEU A 690 -26.53 -7.61 8.22
N THR A 691 -25.66 -8.19 9.03
CA THR A 691 -25.99 -9.39 9.80
C THR A 691 -26.19 -8.97 11.25
N PHE A 692 -27.43 -9.02 11.73
CA PHE A 692 -27.77 -8.70 13.13
C PHE A 692 -28.23 -9.93 13.91
N LYS A 693 -28.62 -11.00 13.21
CA LYS A 693 -28.90 -12.34 13.74
C LYS A 693 -28.14 -13.38 12.91
N GLN A 694 -27.71 -14.46 13.55
CA GLN A 694 -27.06 -15.59 12.87
C GLN A 694 -28.12 -16.40 12.10
N MET A 695 -27.88 -16.65 10.80
CA MET A 695 -28.72 -17.57 10.03
C MET A 695 -28.38 -19.03 10.34
N PRO A 696 -29.39 -19.93 10.40
CA PRO A 696 -29.18 -21.37 10.34
C PRO A 696 -28.83 -21.77 8.89
N SER A 697 -27.66 -21.37 8.40
CA SER A 697 -27.14 -21.72 7.09
C SER A 697 -25.92 -22.65 7.26
N PRO A 698 -25.79 -23.73 6.47
CA PRO A 698 -24.64 -24.63 6.54
C PRO A 698 -23.31 -23.94 6.21
N SER A 699 -23.33 -22.75 5.60
CA SER A 699 -22.13 -21.99 5.26
C SER A 699 -21.48 -21.30 6.48
N LYS A 700 -22.26 -20.93 7.52
CA LYS A 700 -21.84 -20.08 8.67
C LYS A 700 -21.07 -18.79 8.29
N ARG A 701 -21.20 -18.28 7.07
CA ARG A 701 -20.27 -17.26 6.49
C ARG A 701 -20.48 -15.81 6.97
N ALA A 702 -21.69 -15.42 7.33
CA ALA A 702 -21.98 -14.06 7.79
C ALA A 702 -22.22 -14.05 9.30
N ARG A 703 -21.51 -13.19 10.05
CA ARG A 703 -21.60 -13.11 11.51
C ARG A 703 -22.36 -11.88 11.97
N VAL A 704 -23.04 -12.02 13.11
CA VAL A 704 -23.69 -10.88 13.75
C VAL A 704 -22.67 -9.76 13.99
N GLY A 705 -23.01 -8.54 13.58
CA GLY A 705 -22.12 -7.37 13.66
C GLY A 705 -21.33 -7.08 12.38
N GLN A 706 -21.62 -7.76 11.27
CA GLN A 706 -21.00 -7.48 9.98
C GLN A 706 -21.92 -6.65 9.07
N THR A 707 -21.35 -5.68 8.35
CA THR A 707 -21.99 -5.02 7.21
C THR A 707 -21.10 -5.11 5.98
N MET A 708 -21.70 -5.22 4.80
CA MET A 708 -20.97 -5.39 3.55
C MET A 708 -21.71 -4.79 2.38
N TRP A 709 -20.96 -4.51 1.32
CA TRP A 709 -21.52 -4.22 0.01
C TRP A 709 -20.55 -4.55 -1.12
N MET A 710 -21.07 -4.56 -2.33
CA MET A 710 -20.30 -4.89 -3.53
C MET A 710 -20.72 -4.04 -4.73
N GLY A 711 -19.77 -3.83 -5.63
CA GLY A 711 -19.95 -3.12 -6.89
C GLY A 711 -20.66 -3.93 -7.97
N GLY A 712 -21.18 -5.12 -7.66
CA GLY A 712 -21.72 -6.02 -8.67
C GLY A 712 -20.64 -6.36 -9.69
N GLY A 713 -20.67 -5.68 -10.84
CA GLY A 713 -19.82 -5.94 -12.00
C GLY A 713 -18.35 -5.53 -11.95
N GLY A 714 -17.99 -4.56 -11.09
CA GLY A 714 -16.63 -4.04 -11.07
C GLY A 714 -15.66 -4.84 -10.21
N GLY A 715 -16.08 -5.90 -9.51
CA GLY A 715 -15.18 -6.65 -8.60
C GLY A 715 -14.70 -5.85 -7.39
N THR A 716 -15.39 -4.76 -7.03
CA THR A 716 -15.16 -4.03 -5.79
C THR A 716 -16.06 -4.58 -4.68
N PHE A 717 -15.48 -4.88 -3.52
CA PHE A 717 -16.16 -5.49 -2.40
C PHE A 717 -15.54 -5.02 -1.10
N TRP A 718 -16.36 -4.93 -0.05
CA TRP A 718 -15.88 -4.68 1.29
C TRP A 718 -16.81 -5.29 2.34
N VAL A 719 -16.24 -5.62 3.50
CA VAL A 719 -16.95 -6.03 4.71
C VAL A 719 -16.32 -5.33 5.91
N VAL A 720 -17.16 -4.87 6.84
CA VAL A 720 -16.76 -4.35 8.14
C VAL A 720 -17.38 -5.21 9.23
N ASP A 721 -16.55 -5.74 10.11
CA ASP A 721 -16.95 -6.46 11.32
C ASP A 721 -16.79 -5.54 12.53
N LYS A 722 -17.91 -5.09 13.09
CA LYS A 722 -17.93 -4.21 14.26
C LYS A 722 -17.35 -4.88 15.50
N ARG A 723 -17.59 -6.18 15.69
CA ARG A 723 -17.22 -6.89 16.93
C ARG A 723 -15.71 -7.09 17.01
N ASN A 724 -15.11 -7.45 15.89
CA ASN A 724 -13.67 -7.72 15.81
C ASN A 724 -12.84 -6.47 15.42
N GLU A 725 -13.52 -5.35 15.15
CA GLU A 725 -12.97 -4.11 14.60
C GLU A 725 -12.15 -4.33 13.34
N THR A 726 -12.68 -5.18 12.44
CA THR A 726 -11.99 -5.63 11.24
C THR A 726 -12.63 -5.01 9.99
N ILE A 727 -11.80 -4.71 9.01
CA ILE A 727 -12.23 -4.32 7.66
C ILE A 727 -11.48 -5.22 6.68
N ALA A 728 -12.19 -5.81 5.73
CA ALA A 728 -11.59 -6.47 4.58
C ALA A 728 -12.16 -5.86 3.30
N ILE A 729 -11.28 -5.42 2.41
CA ILE A 729 -11.63 -4.76 1.14
C ILE A 729 -10.90 -5.48 0.02
N SER A 730 -11.59 -5.68 -1.11
CA SER A 730 -11.07 -6.33 -2.31
C SER A 730 -11.51 -5.54 -3.54
N PHE A 731 -10.56 -5.05 -4.34
CA PHE A 731 -10.81 -4.26 -5.54
C PHE A 731 -10.18 -4.96 -6.74
N SER A 732 -10.99 -5.41 -7.70
CA SER A 732 -10.56 -5.82 -9.04
C SER A 732 -11.32 -5.01 -10.09
N GLN A 733 -11.22 -5.36 -11.38
CA GLN A 733 -12.06 -4.87 -12.48
C GLN A 733 -12.24 -5.98 -13.53
N SER A 734 -12.81 -7.11 -13.11
CA SER A 734 -13.00 -8.30 -13.96
C SER A 734 -14.36 -8.97 -13.74
N PHE A 735 -15.02 -9.35 -14.83
CA PHE A 735 -16.23 -10.18 -14.89
C PHE A 735 -15.92 -11.61 -15.36
N GLY A 736 -16.86 -12.55 -15.25
CA GLY A 736 -16.87 -13.80 -16.04
C GLY A 736 -15.92 -14.96 -15.63
N GLY A 737 -15.02 -14.76 -14.67
CA GLY A 737 -14.06 -15.77 -14.16
C GLY A 737 -14.69 -17.00 -13.47
N ARG A 738 -13.89 -18.01 -13.04
CA ARG A 738 -14.40 -19.12 -12.18
C ARG A 738 -15.14 -18.48 -11.00
N GLY A 739 -16.42 -18.81 -10.80
CA GLY A 739 -17.17 -18.31 -9.66
C GLY A 739 -17.30 -16.78 -9.62
N SER A 740 -17.94 -16.21 -10.65
CA SER A 740 -18.27 -14.79 -10.82
C SER A 740 -18.16 -13.92 -9.57
N LEU A 741 -17.24 -12.94 -9.55
CA LEU A 741 -17.21 -11.73 -8.70
C LEU A 741 -17.22 -11.92 -7.17
N THR A 742 -17.44 -13.13 -6.70
CA THR A 742 -17.78 -13.38 -5.31
C THR A 742 -16.77 -14.22 -4.60
N ASP A 743 -16.03 -15.09 -5.27
CA ASP A 743 -15.21 -16.06 -4.55
C ASP A 743 -13.96 -15.38 -3.97
N THR A 744 -13.10 -14.71 -4.73
CA THR A 744 -11.92 -13.99 -4.17
C THR A 744 -12.24 -12.97 -3.08
N ALA A 745 -13.36 -12.26 -3.21
CA ALA A 745 -13.78 -11.24 -2.26
C ALA A 745 -14.49 -11.81 -1.01
N LYS A 746 -15.29 -12.88 -1.17
CA LYS A 746 -15.83 -13.67 -0.04
C LYS A 746 -14.71 -14.41 0.66
N ASP A 747 -13.73 -14.93 -0.08
CA ASP A 747 -12.55 -15.61 0.39
C ASP A 747 -11.72 -14.70 1.28
N ALA A 748 -11.59 -13.40 0.95
CA ALA A 748 -10.94 -12.44 1.84
C ALA A 748 -11.59 -12.40 3.24
N SER A 749 -12.93 -12.41 3.34
CA SER A 749 -13.62 -12.49 4.63
C SER A 749 -13.37 -13.82 5.33
N VAL A 750 -13.43 -14.94 4.60
CA VAL A 750 -13.20 -16.29 5.13
C VAL A 750 -11.78 -16.46 5.66
N PHE A 751 -10.77 -16.00 4.93
CA PHE A 751 -9.37 -16.08 5.33
C PHE A 751 -9.05 -15.18 6.52
N VAL A 752 -9.64 -13.97 6.57
CA VAL A 752 -9.53 -13.08 7.73
C VAL A 752 -10.12 -13.75 8.98
N GLU A 753 -11.25 -14.43 8.86
CA GLU A 753 -11.85 -15.17 9.97
C GLU A 753 -11.03 -16.38 10.39
N ALA A 754 -10.58 -17.21 9.45
CA ALA A 754 -9.70 -18.33 9.74
C ALA A 754 -8.45 -17.86 10.47
N ALA A 755 -7.85 -16.75 10.03
CA ALA A 755 -6.69 -16.15 10.69
C ALA A 755 -6.99 -15.67 12.12
N LEU A 756 -8.22 -15.27 12.45
CA LEU A 756 -8.62 -14.91 13.81
C LEU A 756 -8.91 -16.13 14.70
N GLN A 757 -9.30 -17.27 14.11
CA GLN A 757 -9.72 -18.48 14.83
C GLN A 757 -8.63 -19.53 15.03
N SER A 758 -7.52 -19.46 14.29
CA SER A 758 -6.40 -20.42 14.40
C SER A 758 -5.45 -20.16 15.59
N ARG A 759 -5.93 -19.47 16.63
CA ARG A 759 -5.29 -19.30 17.93
C ARG A 759 -6.30 -19.69 19.00
#